data_AF-A0A7Y4XKQ8-F1
#
_entry.id   AF-A0A7Y4XKQ8-F1
#
_cell.length_a   1.000
_cell.length_b   1.000
_cell.length_c   1.000
_cell.angle_alpha   90.00
_cell.angle_beta   90.00
_cell.angle_gamma   90.00
#
_symmetry.space_group_name_H-M   'P 1'
#
loop_
_entity.id
_entity.type
_entity.pdbx_description
1 polymer ?
#
loop_
_entity_poly.entity_id
_entity_poly.type
_entity_poly.pdbx_seq_one_letter_code
_entity_poly.pdbx_strand_id
1 'polypeptide(L)'
;MATINGTAGNDVLTGTTLDDVIDGGAGNDRINGGTGNDVLAGGDGVDTLTGDAGNDTLFGGNGNDGFFGGGGNDTISGDAGDDNMFGDGGNDTLLGGDGNDSLNGGTGDDTLSGGAGTNTYNGGAGNDTIVLELSSATLTAAMVDDLSTIKSWMIDKLATDGSIANQSAQTTGASLALAALGVTFSTIENVKIMLDGVETPIDQFFNQAPETETSAALSTDEDTAVSGQVIATDANGDVLAYSVAVGPANGTLTLDADTGAYTYTPGANFNGSDSFEVAVADPSGQTASQVVTVGVAPINDAPVADAAAALTTNEDTAISGQVIATDIDGDVLGYAVAQGPASGTLSLDTATGAYTYTPGANFNGTDSFQVVVADPSGATSVQTVSVGVAAVNDGPETAAASAASTTEDKSVSGKVIASDIDGDALTWTLSAAPEHGTVTLDAATGDYTFTPAANFSGNVSFDVTVSDASGATSVQRVGVSVSPVADTPTLSVVTPVVIPDVLGTSSNLVNAGLGTFFGSKSDDMIDAGIWEDITAALEIDTAAFDTDGSETLSIRITDVPAGGVLSNGVKNSDGSWTLTEEDLAGLTLTARVDQNFKVNVTVTATETDGTTATASSSIAVEMRSDGAKINGGGGNDTISGSVGNDTLSGGNGNDTIRGGEGVDQIYGGKGNDHLYGGAGNDYLNGNSGNDMFYADLGNDVYAGGSGYDTLSFAGAASGIAADISKKTITGAATGTDTLYGSNPELIIGSNFADTFKGSSGVDTINAGGGNDWLRGLGGKDVLTGGAGNDTFFWEKTDVGSKLGVDSIKDFSVGDVLDFRKLVTVTATNTLDSMVSVADSASGSSVWAKVGSSFVEVAKLDGLHGKTATDLFHDGQLLTG
;
A
#
# COMPACT_ATOMS: atom_id res chain seq x y z
N MET A 1 -29.39 -81.17 -48.22
CA MET A 1 -30.66 -81.46 -47.51
C MET A 1 -31.46 -82.62 -48.10
N ALA A 2 -30.86 -83.80 -48.08
CA ALA A 2 -31.50 -85.04 -47.71
C ALA A 2 -31.75 -85.05 -46.18
N THR A 3 -32.67 -85.93 -45.76
CA THR A 3 -32.79 -86.36 -44.36
C THR A 3 -32.60 -87.87 -44.38
N ILE A 4 -31.63 -88.37 -43.63
CA ILE A 4 -31.22 -89.77 -43.63
C ILE A 4 -31.35 -90.29 -42.20
N ASN A 5 -32.17 -91.32 -42.02
CA ASN A 5 -32.35 -91.97 -40.72
C ASN A 5 -31.85 -93.40 -40.83
N GLY A 6 -30.98 -93.80 -39.91
CA GLY A 6 -30.56 -95.18 -39.69
C GLY A 6 -31.63 -96.01 -39.01
N THR A 7 -31.20 -97.12 -38.42
CA THR A 7 -32.09 -98.13 -37.85
C THR A 7 -31.85 -98.30 -36.34
N ALA A 8 -31.68 -99.53 -35.88
CA ALA A 8 -31.42 -99.85 -34.47
C ALA A 8 -30.29 -100.91 -34.40
N GLY A 9 -29.33 -100.79 -35.32
CA GLY A 9 -28.09 -101.53 -35.33
C GLY A 9 -27.12 -100.92 -36.36
N ASN A 10 -25.83 -101.18 -36.14
CA ASN A 10 -24.67 -100.58 -36.79
C ASN A 10 -24.85 -100.26 -38.29
N ASP A 11 -25.19 -99.01 -38.57
CA ASP A 11 -25.43 -98.47 -39.91
C ASP A 11 -24.20 -97.69 -40.44
N VAL A 12 -24.15 -97.54 -41.76
CA VAL A 12 -23.14 -96.71 -42.44
C VAL A 12 -23.87 -95.70 -43.31
N LEU A 13 -23.91 -94.46 -42.85
CA LEU A 13 -24.67 -93.37 -43.44
C LEU A 13 -23.72 -92.37 -44.09
N THR A 14 -24.12 -91.83 -45.25
CA THR A 14 -23.32 -90.86 -46.01
C THR A 14 -24.26 -89.88 -46.67
N GLY A 15 -24.07 -88.59 -46.40
CA GLY A 15 -24.81 -87.51 -47.00
C GLY A 15 -24.31 -87.17 -48.41
N THR A 16 -24.44 -85.90 -48.76
CA THR A 16 -24.31 -85.40 -50.14
C THR A 16 -23.31 -84.23 -50.21
N THR A 17 -23.56 -83.26 -51.08
CA THR A 17 -22.75 -82.04 -51.19
C THR A 17 -23.62 -80.80 -50.90
N LEU A 18 -24.57 -80.94 -49.98
CA LEU A 18 -25.57 -79.96 -49.59
C LEU A 18 -25.98 -80.21 -48.14
N ASP A 19 -26.17 -79.15 -47.34
CA ASP A 19 -26.63 -79.13 -45.93
C ASP A 19 -27.64 -80.25 -45.56
N ASP A 20 -27.17 -81.38 -45.04
CA ASP A 20 -27.92 -82.62 -44.77
C ASP A 20 -28.25 -82.79 -43.29
N VAL A 21 -29.25 -83.63 -42.98
CA VAL A 21 -29.59 -84.03 -41.60
C VAL A 21 -29.55 -85.54 -41.50
N ILE A 22 -28.67 -86.08 -40.65
CA ILE A 22 -28.43 -87.52 -40.52
C ILE A 22 -28.55 -87.94 -39.05
N ASP A 23 -29.32 -88.99 -38.81
CA ASP A 23 -29.62 -89.56 -37.47
C ASP A 23 -29.33 -91.06 -37.53
N GLY A 24 -28.34 -91.56 -36.78
CA GLY A 24 -27.95 -92.97 -36.73
C GLY A 24 -29.01 -93.82 -36.04
N GLY A 25 -29.36 -93.42 -34.82
CA GLY A 25 -30.46 -93.95 -34.04
C GLY A 25 -29.96 -94.76 -32.84
N ALA A 26 -29.64 -96.03 -33.05
CA ALA A 26 -29.07 -96.88 -32.01
C ALA A 26 -28.24 -98.01 -32.63
N GLY A 27 -27.08 -98.33 -32.05
CA GLY A 27 -26.09 -99.19 -32.67
C GLY A 27 -24.72 -98.53 -32.63
N ASN A 28 -23.70 -99.13 -33.23
CA ASN A 28 -22.42 -98.45 -33.43
C ASN A 28 -22.33 -97.99 -34.88
N ASP A 29 -22.68 -96.74 -35.11
CA ASP A 29 -22.96 -96.18 -36.42
C ASP A 29 -21.76 -95.39 -36.96
N ARG A 30 -21.61 -95.38 -38.29
CA ARG A 30 -20.61 -94.56 -38.97
C ARG A 30 -21.31 -93.58 -39.90
N ILE A 31 -21.25 -92.30 -39.53
CA ILE A 31 -21.95 -91.20 -40.18
C ILE A 31 -20.94 -90.26 -40.83
N ASN A 32 -21.19 -89.87 -42.07
CA ASN A 32 -20.42 -88.87 -42.81
C ASN A 32 -21.40 -87.88 -43.45
N GLY A 33 -21.26 -86.59 -43.15
CA GLY A 33 -22.07 -85.51 -43.73
C GLY A 33 -21.74 -85.32 -45.20
N GLY A 34 -20.51 -84.87 -45.47
CA GLY A 34 -19.95 -84.76 -46.81
C GLY A 34 -19.44 -83.36 -47.07
N THR A 35 -20.17 -82.53 -47.81
CA THR A 35 -19.82 -81.11 -47.90
C THR A 35 -21.07 -80.25 -47.87
N GLY A 36 -21.08 -79.17 -47.12
CA GLY A 36 -22.29 -78.44 -46.77
C GLY A 36 -22.32 -78.24 -45.26
N ASN A 37 -23.32 -77.52 -44.75
CA ASN A 37 -23.47 -77.35 -43.30
C ASN A 37 -24.44 -78.41 -42.77
N ASP A 38 -23.89 -79.52 -42.28
CA ASP A 38 -24.62 -80.73 -41.97
C ASP A 38 -24.96 -80.85 -40.47
N VAL A 39 -26.04 -81.55 -40.15
CA VAL A 39 -26.43 -81.88 -38.76
C VAL A 39 -26.44 -83.39 -38.58
N LEU A 40 -25.53 -83.90 -37.75
CA LEU A 40 -25.28 -85.32 -37.55
C LEU A 40 -25.58 -85.71 -36.09
N ALA A 41 -26.33 -86.79 -35.89
CA ALA A 41 -26.59 -87.38 -34.58
C ALA A 41 -26.25 -88.88 -34.60
N GLY A 42 -25.45 -89.34 -33.64
CA GLY A 42 -25.15 -90.77 -33.43
C GLY A 42 -26.35 -91.49 -32.83
N GLY A 43 -26.59 -91.29 -31.53
CA GLY A 43 -27.72 -91.80 -30.78
C GLY A 43 -27.30 -92.62 -29.56
N ASP A 44 -27.81 -93.85 -29.43
CA ASP A 44 -27.38 -94.80 -28.40
C ASP A 44 -26.32 -95.77 -28.99
N GLY A 45 -25.04 -95.60 -28.65
CA GLY A 45 -23.99 -96.29 -29.42
C GLY A 45 -22.55 -96.27 -28.91
N VAL A 46 -21.66 -96.44 -29.88
CA VAL A 46 -20.24 -96.03 -29.87
C VAL A 46 -19.99 -95.71 -31.34
N ASP A 47 -20.16 -94.44 -31.66
CA ASP A 47 -20.40 -93.96 -33.00
C ASP A 47 -19.18 -93.26 -33.58
N THR A 48 -19.19 -93.02 -34.89
CA THR A 48 -18.17 -92.23 -35.56
C THR A 48 -18.80 -91.25 -36.52
N LEU A 49 -18.79 -89.98 -36.14
CA LEU A 49 -19.34 -88.87 -36.91
C LEU A 49 -18.21 -88.14 -37.65
N THR A 50 -18.49 -87.68 -38.87
CA THR A 50 -17.53 -86.94 -39.70
C THR A 50 -18.29 -85.87 -40.49
N GLY A 51 -18.04 -84.59 -40.23
CA GLY A 51 -18.63 -83.47 -40.99
C GLY A 51 -18.08 -83.37 -42.42
N ASP A 52 -16.75 -83.46 -42.53
CA ASP A 52 -15.88 -83.29 -43.71
C ASP A 52 -15.63 -81.81 -44.11
N ALA A 53 -16.58 -81.08 -44.71
CA ALA A 53 -16.32 -79.68 -45.10
C ALA A 53 -17.57 -78.78 -45.19
N GLY A 54 -17.70 -77.94 -44.18
CA GLY A 54 -18.70 -76.89 -43.98
C GLY A 54 -18.69 -76.48 -42.52
N ASN A 55 -19.74 -75.79 -42.06
CA ASN A 55 -19.92 -75.53 -40.63
C ASN A 55 -20.95 -76.52 -40.09
N ASP A 56 -20.47 -77.61 -39.51
CA ASP A 56 -21.26 -78.78 -39.17
C ASP A 56 -21.67 -78.79 -37.69
N THR A 57 -22.74 -79.52 -37.38
CA THR A 57 -23.22 -79.71 -36.00
C THR A 57 -23.36 -81.19 -35.69
N LEU A 58 -22.51 -81.71 -34.80
CA LEU A 58 -22.37 -83.13 -34.49
C LEU A 58 -22.81 -83.40 -33.04
N PHE A 59 -23.64 -84.42 -32.82
CA PHE A 59 -24.09 -84.89 -31.51
C PHE A 59 -23.81 -86.38 -31.36
N GLY A 60 -23.10 -86.81 -30.32
CA GLY A 60 -22.85 -88.22 -30.01
C GLY A 60 -24.10 -88.88 -29.47
N GLY A 61 -24.35 -88.63 -28.18
CA GLY A 61 -25.54 -89.09 -27.48
C GLY A 61 -25.16 -89.90 -26.24
N ASN A 62 -25.44 -91.21 -26.24
CA ASN A 62 -25.02 -92.12 -25.17
C ASN A 62 -23.99 -93.11 -25.69
N GLY A 63 -22.72 -92.92 -25.36
CA GLY A 63 -21.65 -93.77 -25.87
C GLY A 63 -20.29 -93.09 -25.81
N ASN A 64 -19.23 -93.89 -25.97
CA ASN A 64 -17.87 -93.36 -26.10
C ASN A 64 -17.58 -93.11 -27.58
N ASP A 65 -17.92 -91.93 -28.07
CA ASP A 65 -18.03 -91.60 -29.49
C ASP A 65 -16.74 -90.98 -30.07
N GLY A 66 -16.65 -90.98 -31.40
CA GLY A 66 -15.54 -90.41 -32.16
C GLY A 66 -16.01 -89.36 -33.16
N PHE A 67 -15.47 -88.15 -33.06
CA PHE A 67 -15.87 -87.02 -33.90
C PHE A 67 -14.72 -86.46 -34.71
N PHE A 68 -15.01 -86.11 -35.95
CA PHE A 68 -14.15 -85.33 -36.83
C PHE A 68 -15.03 -84.23 -37.44
N GLY A 69 -14.82 -82.96 -37.07
CA GLY A 69 -15.51 -81.83 -37.70
C GLY A 69 -15.09 -81.73 -39.16
N GLY A 70 -13.89 -81.21 -39.38
CA GLY A 70 -13.16 -81.33 -40.63
C GLY A 70 -12.66 -79.99 -41.13
N GLY A 71 -13.53 -79.21 -41.78
CA GLY A 71 -13.13 -78.02 -42.53
C GLY A 71 -14.19 -76.94 -42.58
N GLY A 72 -14.28 -76.18 -41.50
CA GLY A 72 -15.12 -75.00 -41.30
C GLY A 72 -15.23 -74.72 -39.80
N ASN A 73 -16.25 -73.99 -39.36
CA ASN A 73 -16.43 -73.72 -37.93
C ASN A 73 -17.52 -74.63 -37.36
N ASP A 74 -17.09 -75.70 -36.70
CA ASP A 74 -17.94 -76.82 -36.30
C ASP A 74 -18.41 -76.70 -34.85
N THR A 75 -19.55 -77.33 -34.56
CA THR A 75 -20.11 -77.44 -33.20
C THR A 75 -20.32 -78.90 -32.87
N ILE A 76 -19.54 -79.42 -31.92
CA ILE A 76 -19.50 -80.85 -31.59
C ILE A 76 -19.91 -81.03 -30.12
N SER A 77 -20.86 -81.93 -29.86
CA SER A 77 -21.32 -82.33 -28.52
C SER A 77 -21.13 -83.84 -28.33
N GLY A 78 -20.35 -84.25 -27.35
CA GLY A 78 -20.22 -85.66 -26.93
C GLY A 78 -21.50 -86.17 -26.28
N ASP A 79 -22.05 -85.34 -25.38
CA ASP A 79 -23.16 -85.58 -24.48
C ASP A 79 -22.80 -86.53 -23.31
N ALA A 80 -22.77 -87.86 -23.49
CA ALA A 80 -22.53 -88.79 -22.37
C ALA A 80 -21.70 -90.03 -22.73
N GLY A 81 -20.40 -90.00 -22.40
CA GLY A 81 -19.44 -91.09 -22.51
C GLY A 81 -18.01 -90.61 -22.31
N ASP A 82 -17.00 -91.45 -22.54
CA ASP A 82 -15.62 -90.94 -22.65
C ASP A 82 -15.29 -90.69 -24.14
N ASP A 83 -15.47 -89.45 -24.59
CA ASP A 83 -15.52 -89.08 -26.01
C ASP A 83 -14.17 -88.65 -26.60
N ASN A 84 -14.01 -88.80 -27.91
CA ASN A 84 -12.80 -88.41 -28.64
C ASN A 84 -13.16 -87.44 -29.77
N MET A 85 -12.85 -86.16 -29.57
CA MET A 85 -13.34 -85.07 -30.40
C MET A 85 -12.20 -84.35 -31.12
N PHE A 86 -12.32 -84.22 -32.45
CA PHE A 86 -11.42 -83.45 -33.31
C PHE A 86 -12.24 -82.41 -34.07
N GLY A 87 -11.97 -81.12 -33.89
CA GLY A 87 -12.51 -80.06 -34.74
C GLY A 87 -11.83 -80.03 -36.12
N ASP A 88 -10.53 -80.29 -36.11
CA ASP A 88 -9.57 -80.27 -37.22
C ASP A 88 -9.28 -78.86 -37.79
N GLY A 89 -10.27 -78.12 -38.31
CA GLY A 89 -10.01 -77.13 -39.36
C GLY A 89 -10.90 -75.90 -39.46
N GLY A 90 -11.11 -75.18 -38.36
CA GLY A 90 -11.59 -73.80 -38.35
C GLY A 90 -11.68 -73.26 -36.93
N ASN A 91 -12.66 -72.42 -36.63
CA ASN A 91 -12.87 -71.95 -35.24
C ASN A 91 -14.00 -72.77 -34.61
N ASP A 92 -13.64 -73.84 -33.92
CA ASP A 92 -14.54 -74.91 -33.52
C ASP A 92 -15.02 -74.77 -32.07
N THR A 93 -16.20 -75.32 -31.79
CA THR A 93 -16.78 -75.39 -30.44
C THR A 93 -16.99 -76.85 -30.05
N LEU A 94 -16.15 -77.34 -29.13
CA LEU A 94 -16.17 -78.72 -28.65
C LEU A 94 -16.72 -78.76 -27.22
N LEU A 95 -17.83 -79.47 -27.04
CA LEU A 95 -18.47 -79.74 -25.76
C LEU A 95 -18.38 -81.25 -25.48
N GLY A 96 -17.60 -81.67 -24.47
CA GLY A 96 -17.50 -83.07 -24.06
C GLY A 96 -18.83 -83.55 -23.47
N GLY A 97 -18.98 -83.40 -22.15
CA GLY A 97 -20.28 -83.56 -21.49
C GLY A 97 -20.15 -84.25 -20.14
N ASP A 98 -20.73 -85.44 -20.02
CA ASP A 98 -20.62 -86.32 -18.86
C ASP A 98 -19.62 -87.46 -19.12
N GLY A 99 -18.32 -87.26 -18.84
CA GLY A 99 -17.35 -88.37 -18.86
C GLY A 99 -15.87 -88.01 -18.74
N ASN A 100 -15.01 -88.61 -19.56
CA ASN A 100 -13.55 -88.38 -19.52
C ASN A 100 -13.05 -88.12 -20.94
N ASP A 101 -13.31 -86.91 -21.40
CA ASP A 101 -13.28 -86.56 -22.81
C ASP A 101 -11.90 -86.09 -23.26
N SER A 102 -11.60 -86.36 -24.53
CA SER A 102 -10.37 -85.94 -25.21
C SER A 102 -10.74 -84.96 -26.33
N LEU A 103 -10.65 -83.67 -26.02
CA LEU A 103 -10.98 -82.57 -26.93
C LEU A 103 -9.71 -82.06 -27.63
N ASN A 104 -9.74 -82.03 -28.95
CA ASN A 104 -8.69 -81.47 -29.80
C ASN A 104 -9.31 -80.47 -30.79
N GLY A 105 -9.01 -79.18 -30.66
CA GLY A 105 -9.48 -78.15 -31.57
C GLY A 105 -8.93 -78.37 -32.98
N GLY A 106 -7.68 -77.97 -33.20
CA GLY A 106 -6.94 -78.27 -34.43
C GLY A 106 -6.20 -77.06 -34.95
N THR A 107 -6.78 -76.38 -35.94
CA THR A 107 -6.25 -75.13 -36.50
C THR A 107 -7.33 -74.06 -36.67
N GLY A 108 -7.21 -72.99 -35.89
CA GLY A 108 -8.10 -71.84 -35.82
C GLY A 108 -8.19 -71.39 -34.36
N ASP A 109 -9.08 -70.45 -34.03
CA ASP A 109 -9.26 -70.02 -32.63
C ASP A 109 -10.41 -70.80 -31.99
N ASP A 110 -10.08 -71.87 -31.25
CA ASP A 110 -11.05 -72.89 -30.80
C ASP A 110 -11.59 -72.64 -29.39
N THR A 111 -12.79 -73.14 -29.10
CA THR A 111 -13.42 -73.12 -27.76
C THR A 111 -13.75 -74.53 -27.29
N LEU A 112 -13.08 -74.98 -26.22
CA LEU A 112 -13.19 -76.34 -25.69
C LEU A 112 -13.76 -76.32 -24.26
N SER A 113 -14.80 -77.13 -24.01
CA SER A 113 -15.37 -77.38 -22.68
C SER A 113 -15.65 -78.86 -22.50
N GLY A 114 -14.89 -79.56 -21.66
CA GLY A 114 -15.07 -80.99 -21.44
C GLY A 114 -16.27 -81.33 -20.52
N GLY A 115 -16.84 -80.35 -19.83
CA GLY A 115 -17.90 -80.61 -18.86
C GLY A 115 -17.41 -81.36 -17.61
N ALA A 116 -18.16 -82.36 -17.17
CA ALA A 116 -17.89 -83.14 -15.96
C ALA A 116 -16.78 -84.19 -16.17
N GLY A 117 -16.22 -84.69 -15.06
CA GLY A 117 -15.22 -85.76 -15.04
C GLY A 117 -13.78 -85.33 -15.33
N THR A 118 -12.94 -86.21 -15.91
CA THR A 118 -11.49 -85.94 -16.06
C THR A 118 -11.07 -85.79 -17.51
N ASN A 119 -10.91 -84.54 -17.92
CA ASN A 119 -10.94 -84.15 -19.33
C ASN A 119 -9.56 -83.66 -19.82
N THR A 120 -9.22 -84.05 -21.06
CA THR A 120 -7.98 -83.70 -21.75
C THR A 120 -8.27 -82.71 -22.87
N TYR A 121 -7.52 -81.63 -22.92
CA TYR A 121 -7.74 -80.52 -23.85
C TYR A 121 -6.48 -80.22 -24.65
N ASN A 122 -6.64 -80.08 -25.96
CA ASN A 122 -5.59 -79.65 -26.86
C ASN A 122 -6.16 -78.60 -27.82
N GLY A 123 -5.80 -77.33 -27.69
CA GLY A 123 -6.29 -76.30 -28.62
C GLY A 123 -5.67 -76.54 -29.99
N GLY A 124 -4.35 -76.37 -30.05
CA GLY A 124 -3.54 -76.76 -31.20
C GLY A 124 -2.82 -75.56 -31.79
N ALA A 125 -3.43 -74.94 -32.81
CA ALA A 125 -2.83 -73.86 -33.57
C ALA A 125 -3.78 -72.67 -33.82
N GLY A 126 -4.04 -71.89 -32.77
CA GLY A 126 -4.55 -70.53 -32.87
C GLY A 126 -4.39 -69.76 -31.56
N ASN A 127 -5.48 -69.11 -31.10
CA ASN A 127 -5.60 -68.51 -29.78
C ASN A 127 -6.72 -69.20 -29.01
N ASP A 128 -6.42 -70.38 -28.47
CA ASP A 128 -7.45 -71.32 -28.06
C ASP A 128 -7.95 -71.04 -26.63
N THR A 129 -9.24 -71.31 -26.40
CA THR A 129 -9.94 -71.02 -25.14
C THR A 129 -10.50 -72.28 -24.50
N ILE A 130 -10.04 -72.61 -23.28
CA ILE A 130 -10.72 -73.57 -22.42
C ILE A 130 -11.78 -72.87 -21.58
N VAL A 131 -12.97 -73.47 -21.49
CA VAL A 131 -13.99 -73.12 -20.49
C VAL A 131 -13.99 -74.16 -19.38
N LEU A 132 -13.71 -73.72 -18.15
CA LEU A 132 -13.81 -74.52 -16.94
C LEU A 132 -15.14 -74.23 -16.24
N GLU A 133 -16.06 -75.18 -16.31
CA GLU A 133 -17.36 -75.12 -15.63
C GLU A 133 -17.23 -75.64 -14.18
N LEU A 134 -17.33 -74.74 -13.20
CA LEU A 134 -17.24 -75.03 -11.78
C LEU A 134 -18.56 -74.72 -11.07
N SER A 135 -18.81 -75.36 -9.92
CA SER A 135 -19.91 -74.99 -9.02
C SER A 135 -19.41 -74.61 -7.64
N SER A 136 -19.99 -73.57 -7.03
CA SER A 136 -19.68 -73.19 -5.64
C SER A 136 -20.05 -74.29 -4.63
N ALA A 137 -20.96 -75.19 -5.00
CA ALA A 137 -21.36 -76.33 -4.17
C ALA A 137 -20.32 -77.46 -4.14
N THR A 138 -19.42 -77.54 -5.12
CA THR A 138 -18.38 -78.59 -5.22
C THR A 138 -16.96 -78.05 -5.07
N LEU A 139 -16.75 -76.74 -5.13
CA LEU A 139 -15.44 -76.10 -5.00
C LEU A 139 -14.77 -76.46 -3.66
N THR A 140 -13.55 -77.00 -3.73
CA THR A 140 -12.74 -77.37 -2.56
C THR A 140 -11.45 -76.57 -2.48
N ALA A 141 -10.80 -76.53 -1.30
CA ALA A 141 -9.50 -75.90 -1.14
C ALA A 141 -8.43 -76.44 -2.12
N ALA A 142 -8.46 -77.75 -2.43
CA ALA A 142 -7.55 -78.34 -3.42
C ALA A 142 -7.84 -77.86 -4.87
N MET A 143 -9.10 -77.58 -5.20
CA MET A 143 -9.44 -76.95 -6.48
C MET A 143 -9.01 -75.48 -6.52
N VAL A 144 -9.06 -74.77 -5.39
CA VAL A 144 -8.52 -73.40 -5.27
C VAL A 144 -6.99 -73.38 -5.37
N ASP A 145 -6.29 -74.40 -4.88
CA ASP A 145 -4.84 -74.58 -5.10
C ASP A 145 -4.53 -74.85 -6.59
N ASP A 146 -5.34 -75.64 -7.29
CA ASP A 146 -5.24 -75.83 -8.75
C ASP A 146 -5.54 -74.51 -9.51
N LEU A 147 -6.56 -73.73 -9.10
CA LEU A 147 -6.80 -72.39 -9.65
C LEU A 147 -5.63 -71.43 -9.37
N SER A 148 -4.96 -71.54 -8.23
CA SER A 148 -3.74 -70.77 -7.91
C SER A 148 -2.58 -71.16 -8.83
N THR A 149 -2.52 -72.45 -9.21
CA THR A 149 -1.57 -72.98 -10.19
C THR A 149 -1.87 -72.43 -11.60
N ILE A 150 -3.15 -72.36 -12.02
CA ILE A 150 -3.56 -71.70 -13.26
C ILE A 150 -3.17 -70.21 -13.24
N LYS A 151 -3.51 -69.47 -12.17
CA LYS A 151 -3.16 -68.05 -12.02
C LYS A 151 -1.65 -67.83 -12.14
N SER A 152 -0.85 -68.66 -11.49
CA SER A 152 0.61 -68.60 -11.55
C SER A 152 1.14 -68.91 -12.96
N TRP A 153 0.55 -69.90 -13.65
CA TRP A 153 0.91 -70.28 -15.02
C TRP A 153 0.56 -69.17 -16.04
N MET A 154 -0.59 -68.51 -15.89
CA MET A 154 -0.98 -67.34 -16.70
C MET A 154 -0.05 -66.14 -16.47
N ILE A 155 0.41 -65.93 -15.23
CA ILE A 155 1.36 -64.85 -14.88
C ILE A 155 2.76 -65.11 -15.44
N ASP A 156 3.28 -66.35 -15.37
CA ASP A 156 4.60 -66.71 -15.92
C ASP A 156 4.62 -66.58 -17.47
N LYS A 157 3.49 -66.90 -18.12
CA LYS A 157 3.25 -66.58 -19.54
C LYS A 157 3.35 -65.07 -19.82
N LEU A 158 2.72 -64.22 -19.00
CA LEU A 158 2.80 -62.75 -19.12
C LEU A 158 4.23 -62.20 -18.93
N ALA A 159 5.00 -62.77 -18.00
CA ALA A 159 6.33 -62.28 -17.64
C ALA A 159 7.39 -62.49 -18.74
N THR A 160 7.12 -63.33 -19.74
CA THR A 160 8.12 -63.78 -20.71
C THR A 160 8.20 -62.91 -21.98
N ASP A 161 7.16 -62.11 -22.33
CA ASP A 161 7.17 -61.28 -23.56
C ASP A 161 7.50 -59.79 -23.32
N GLY A 162 7.29 -59.26 -22.12
CA GLY A 162 7.66 -57.90 -21.74
C GLY A 162 6.82 -56.78 -22.37
N SER A 163 5.62 -57.06 -22.87
CA SER A 163 4.72 -56.08 -23.49
C SER A 163 3.28 -56.12 -22.95
N ILE A 164 2.83 -55.00 -22.39
CA ILE A 164 1.46 -54.86 -21.87
C ILE A 164 0.52 -54.47 -23.03
N ALA A 165 0.27 -55.40 -23.97
CA ALA A 165 -0.71 -55.19 -25.04
C ALA A 165 -1.23 -56.50 -25.67
N ASN A 166 -2.48 -56.83 -25.34
CA ASN A 166 -3.44 -57.59 -26.16
C ASN A 166 -3.03 -58.96 -26.75
N GLN A 167 -3.63 -60.03 -26.22
CA GLN A 167 -3.83 -61.36 -26.82
C GLN A 167 -3.22 -61.60 -28.21
N SER A 168 -2.07 -62.29 -28.29
CA SER A 168 -1.65 -63.22 -29.36
C SER A 168 -0.13 -63.47 -29.31
N ALA A 169 0.33 -64.35 -28.41
CA ALA A 169 1.75 -64.71 -28.29
C ALA A 169 1.93 -66.23 -28.05
N GLN A 170 1.82 -67.01 -29.13
CA GLN A 170 2.17 -68.44 -29.15
C GLN A 170 3.54 -68.72 -28.51
N THR A 171 3.59 -69.66 -27.57
CA THR A 171 4.76 -70.53 -27.41
C THR A 171 4.38 -71.92 -26.90
N THR A 172 4.70 -72.88 -27.76
CA THR A 172 4.66 -74.34 -27.63
C THR A 172 5.11 -74.92 -26.27
N GLY A 173 4.35 -75.92 -25.79
CA GLY A 173 4.98 -77.18 -25.35
C GLY A 173 4.94 -77.56 -23.86
N ALA A 174 4.36 -76.77 -22.95
CA ALA A 174 4.17 -77.18 -21.55
C ALA A 174 2.73 -77.67 -21.33
N SER A 175 2.56 -78.97 -21.11
CA SER A 175 1.28 -79.51 -20.63
C SER A 175 1.15 -79.25 -19.13
N LEU A 176 -0.02 -78.76 -18.70
CA LEU A 176 -0.36 -78.55 -17.29
C LEU A 176 -1.45 -79.55 -16.90
N ALA A 177 -1.23 -80.27 -15.80
CA ALA A 177 -2.16 -81.25 -15.24
C ALA A 177 -2.59 -80.79 -13.83
N LEU A 178 -3.90 -80.69 -13.62
CA LEU A 178 -4.55 -80.10 -12.44
C LEU A 178 -5.42 -81.18 -11.82
N ALA A 179 -4.88 -81.86 -10.80
CA ALA A 179 -5.39 -83.15 -10.34
C ALA A 179 -6.67 -83.04 -9.50
N ALA A 180 -6.96 -81.89 -8.89
CA ALA A 180 -8.19 -81.64 -8.14
C ALA A 180 -9.30 -81.07 -9.03
N LEU A 181 -8.95 -80.34 -10.10
CA LEU A 181 -9.88 -79.97 -11.17
C LEU A 181 -10.15 -81.10 -12.18
N GLY A 182 -9.31 -82.14 -12.21
CA GLY A 182 -9.45 -83.28 -13.12
C GLY A 182 -8.99 -82.99 -14.55
N VAL A 183 -8.33 -81.86 -14.79
CA VAL A 183 -8.06 -81.35 -16.14
C VAL A 183 -6.59 -81.51 -16.52
N THR A 184 -6.33 -81.90 -17.77
CA THR A 184 -4.99 -81.79 -18.39
C THR A 184 -5.10 -81.01 -19.69
N PHE A 185 -4.29 -79.98 -19.89
CA PHE A 185 -4.28 -79.22 -21.14
C PHE A 185 -2.89 -79.01 -21.75
N SER A 186 -2.84 -78.84 -23.07
CA SER A 186 -1.66 -78.48 -23.86
C SER A 186 -2.01 -77.53 -25.00
N THR A 187 -1.10 -76.61 -25.35
CA THR A 187 -1.27 -75.63 -26.46
C THR A 187 -2.61 -74.92 -26.38
N ILE A 188 -2.72 -74.06 -25.35
CA ILE A 188 -3.87 -73.21 -25.01
C ILE A 188 -3.33 -71.84 -24.60
N GLU A 189 -4.03 -70.79 -25.00
CA GLU A 189 -3.67 -69.40 -24.73
C GLU A 189 -4.58 -68.78 -23.67
N ASN A 190 -5.88 -69.14 -23.66
CA ASN A 190 -6.89 -68.55 -22.80
C ASN A 190 -7.59 -69.59 -21.91
N VAL A 191 -7.84 -69.24 -20.65
CA VAL A 191 -8.65 -70.04 -19.72
C VAL A 191 -9.77 -69.16 -19.15
N LYS A 192 -11.00 -69.57 -19.36
CA LYS A 192 -12.22 -68.95 -18.83
C LYS A 192 -12.77 -69.80 -17.70
N ILE A 193 -13.10 -69.18 -16.57
CA ILE A 193 -13.69 -69.86 -15.42
C ILE A 193 -15.14 -69.42 -15.28
N MET A 194 -16.06 -70.38 -15.32
CA MET A 194 -17.47 -70.18 -14.99
C MET A 194 -17.71 -70.77 -13.61
N LEU A 195 -18.34 -70.00 -12.70
CA LEU A 195 -18.77 -70.46 -11.40
C LEU A 195 -20.30 -70.37 -11.34
N ASP A 196 -20.98 -71.51 -11.20
CA ASP A 196 -22.44 -71.63 -11.27
C ASP A 196 -23.05 -70.93 -12.52
N GLY A 197 -22.34 -71.00 -13.65
CA GLY A 197 -22.72 -70.40 -14.93
C GLY A 197 -22.40 -68.90 -15.07
N VAL A 198 -21.63 -68.31 -14.15
CA VAL A 198 -21.17 -66.91 -14.22
C VAL A 198 -19.66 -66.84 -14.41
N GLU A 199 -19.22 -66.12 -15.44
CA GLU A 199 -17.79 -65.84 -15.67
C GLU A 199 -17.19 -65.12 -14.46
N THR A 200 -16.24 -65.77 -13.80
CA THR A 200 -15.67 -65.32 -12.53
C THR A 200 -14.16 -65.09 -12.69
N PRO A 201 -13.66 -63.86 -12.50
CA PRO A 201 -12.23 -63.59 -12.58
C PRO A 201 -11.44 -64.46 -11.60
N ILE A 202 -10.32 -65.03 -12.06
CA ILE A 202 -9.50 -65.96 -11.27
C ILE A 202 -9.01 -65.35 -9.94
N ASP A 203 -8.93 -64.02 -9.87
CA ASP A 203 -8.54 -63.28 -8.68
C ASP A 203 -9.59 -63.24 -7.57
N GLN A 204 -10.88 -63.42 -7.87
CA GLN A 204 -11.94 -63.42 -6.84
C GLN A 204 -11.92 -64.67 -5.95
N PHE A 205 -11.20 -65.72 -6.35
CA PHE A 205 -10.97 -66.91 -5.53
C PHE A 205 -9.89 -66.69 -4.45
N PHE A 206 -9.27 -65.51 -4.41
CA PHE A 206 -8.21 -65.14 -3.46
C PHE A 206 -8.54 -63.82 -2.75
N ASN A 207 -8.12 -63.71 -1.50
CA ASN A 207 -8.26 -62.49 -0.71
C ASN A 207 -7.21 -61.46 -1.13
N GLN A 208 -7.63 -60.23 -1.44
CA GLN A 208 -6.75 -59.12 -1.77
C GLN A 208 -6.50 -58.22 -0.56
N ALA A 209 -5.49 -57.37 -0.64
CA ALA A 209 -5.25 -56.36 0.39
C ALA A 209 -6.06 -55.09 0.04
N PRO A 210 -6.50 -54.31 1.04
CA PRO A 210 -7.16 -53.03 0.77
C PRO A 210 -6.19 -52.06 0.09
N GLU A 211 -6.69 -51.21 -0.80
CA GLU A 211 -5.93 -50.16 -1.47
C GLU A 211 -6.37 -48.77 -0.97
N THR A 212 -5.41 -47.88 -0.71
CA THR A 212 -5.67 -46.51 -0.23
C THR A 212 -5.50 -45.47 -1.33
N GLU A 213 -6.46 -44.57 -1.47
CA GLU A 213 -6.38 -43.43 -2.38
C GLU A 213 -5.39 -42.36 -1.87
N THR A 214 -4.58 -41.81 -2.77
CA THR A 214 -3.58 -40.79 -2.41
C THR A 214 -4.27 -39.54 -1.85
N SER A 215 -4.07 -39.28 -0.56
CA SER A 215 -4.59 -38.08 0.09
C SER A 215 -3.87 -36.82 -0.40
N ALA A 216 -4.63 -35.76 -0.68
CA ALA A 216 -4.06 -34.45 -0.96
C ALA A 216 -3.36 -33.87 0.27
N ALA A 217 -2.28 -33.12 0.07
CA ALA A 217 -1.63 -32.39 1.16
C ALA A 217 -2.60 -31.36 1.75
N LEU A 218 -2.78 -31.38 3.06
CA LEU A 218 -3.63 -30.43 3.78
C LEU A 218 -2.84 -29.17 4.10
N SER A 219 -3.53 -28.03 4.07
CA SER A 219 -3.04 -26.77 4.65
C SER A 219 -4.05 -26.24 5.65
N THR A 220 -3.56 -25.76 6.78
CA THR A 220 -4.35 -24.99 7.75
C THR A 220 -3.48 -23.90 8.35
N ASP A 221 -4.08 -22.90 8.96
CA ASP A 221 -3.34 -21.91 9.73
C ASP A 221 -3.10 -22.46 11.14
N GLU A 222 -2.10 -21.97 11.88
CA GLU A 222 -1.90 -22.43 13.25
C GLU A 222 -3.12 -22.16 14.16
N ASP A 223 -3.20 -22.93 15.24
CA ASP A 223 -4.36 -23.06 16.14
C ASP A 223 -5.70 -23.44 15.48
N THR A 224 -5.74 -23.65 14.16
CA THR A 224 -6.96 -23.99 13.41
C THR A 224 -7.06 -25.50 13.15
N ALA A 225 -8.15 -26.11 13.58
CA ALA A 225 -8.43 -27.51 13.29
C ALA A 225 -8.89 -27.72 11.84
N VAL A 226 -8.36 -28.75 11.19
CA VAL A 226 -8.73 -29.16 9.82
C VAL A 226 -9.19 -30.61 9.80
N SER A 227 -10.23 -30.90 9.01
CA SER A 227 -10.81 -32.23 8.89
C SER A 227 -10.65 -32.79 7.48
N GLY A 228 -10.57 -34.11 7.38
CA GLY A 228 -10.44 -34.84 6.11
C GLY A 228 -10.90 -36.29 6.25
N GLN A 229 -10.59 -37.11 5.26
CA GLN A 229 -10.93 -38.54 5.25
C GLN A 229 -9.86 -39.31 4.49
N VAL A 230 -9.41 -40.45 5.03
CA VAL A 230 -8.65 -41.45 4.27
C VAL A 230 -9.65 -42.35 3.56
N ILE A 231 -9.56 -42.40 2.24
CA ILE A 231 -10.42 -43.24 1.40
C ILE A 231 -9.64 -44.50 1.04
N ALA A 232 -10.28 -45.65 1.21
CA ALA A 232 -9.75 -46.94 0.80
C ALA A 232 -10.85 -47.82 0.20
N THR A 233 -10.46 -48.76 -0.65
CA THR A 233 -11.31 -49.74 -1.30
C THR A 233 -10.72 -51.13 -1.14
N ASP A 234 -11.54 -52.15 -1.36
CA ASP A 234 -11.10 -53.54 -1.41
C ASP A 234 -11.76 -54.25 -2.60
N ALA A 235 -11.01 -55.10 -3.28
CA ALA A 235 -11.43 -55.76 -4.52
C ALA A 235 -12.39 -56.95 -4.28
N ASN A 236 -12.39 -57.53 -3.07
CA ASN A 236 -13.35 -58.56 -2.65
C ASN A 236 -14.64 -57.93 -2.10
N GLY A 237 -14.63 -56.63 -1.79
CA GLY A 237 -15.76 -55.87 -1.24
C GLY A 237 -15.86 -55.93 0.29
N ASP A 238 -14.74 -56.24 0.96
CA ASP A 238 -14.70 -56.38 2.41
C ASP A 238 -14.93 -55.06 3.17
N VAL A 239 -15.45 -55.19 4.40
CA VAL A 239 -15.62 -54.05 5.31
C VAL A 239 -14.28 -53.75 5.99
N LEU A 240 -13.77 -52.55 5.74
CA LEU A 240 -12.44 -52.11 6.19
C LEU A 240 -12.47 -51.44 7.56
N ALA A 241 -11.38 -51.60 8.32
CA ALA A 241 -11.16 -50.96 9.61
C ALA A 241 -9.97 -50.00 9.57
N TYR A 242 -10.15 -48.79 10.10
CA TYR A 242 -9.16 -47.70 10.09
C TYR A 242 -8.53 -47.52 11.48
N SER A 243 -7.22 -47.27 11.52
CA SER A 243 -6.48 -47.04 12.77
C SER A 243 -5.31 -46.07 12.59
N VAL A 244 -4.93 -45.36 13.65
CA VAL A 244 -3.74 -44.49 13.63
C VAL A 244 -2.49 -45.36 13.83
N ALA A 245 -1.68 -45.51 12.78
CA ALA A 245 -0.41 -46.23 12.83
C ALA A 245 0.69 -45.35 13.44
N VAL A 246 0.76 -44.09 13.02
CA VAL A 246 1.66 -43.06 13.55
C VAL A 246 0.86 -41.79 13.77
N GLY A 247 0.84 -41.27 15.00
CA GLY A 247 0.17 -40.01 15.31
C GLY A 247 1.01 -38.78 14.88
N PRO A 248 0.37 -37.60 14.77
CA PRO A 248 1.07 -36.35 14.52
C PRO A 248 2.12 -36.05 15.60
N ALA A 249 3.22 -35.41 15.22
CA ALA A 249 4.30 -35.06 16.13
C ALA A 249 4.07 -33.72 16.85
N ASN A 250 3.37 -32.79 16.21
CA ASN A 250 3.18 -31.41 16.64
C ASN A 250 1.69 -31.01 16.67
N GLY A 251 0.80 -31.97 16.91
CA GLY A 251 -0.63 -31.74 16.99
C GLY A 251 -1.38 -32.91 17.62
N THR A 252 -2.69 -32.94 17.43
CA THR A 252 -3.57 -34.03 17.87
C THR A 252 -4.45 -34.50 16.73
N LEU A 253 -4.80 -35.79 16.73
CA LEU A 253 -5.62 -36.43 15.71
C LEU A 253 -6.77 -37.18 16.36
N THR A 254 -7.99 -36.92 15.89
CA THR A 254 -9.15 -37.78 16.14
C THR A 254 -9.51 -38.49 14.85
N LEU A 255 -9.62 -39.82 14.88
CA LEU A 255 -9.94 -40.67 13.73
C LEU A 255 -11.20 -41.51 14.02
N ASP A 256 -12.12 -41.55 13.07
CA ASP A 256 -13.25 -42.47 13.03
C ASP A 256 -12.81 -43.80 12.41
N ALA A 257 -12.92 -44.89 13.19
CA ALA A 257 -12.37 -46.19 12.84
C ALA A 257 -13.18 -46.97 11.78
N ASP A 258 -14.42 -46.56 11.52
CA ASP A 258 -15.32 -47.24 10.58
C ASP A 258 -15.35 -46.54 9.21
N THR A 259 -15.06 -45.23 9.17
CA THR A 259 -15.17 -44.39 7.97
C THR A 259 -13.86 -43.78 7.49
N GLY A 260 -12.80 -43.81 8.30
CA GLY A 260 -11.52 -43.16 7.98
C GLY A 260 -11.56 -41.62 8.04
N ALA A 261 -12.68 -41.03 8.49
CA ALA A 261 -12.82 -39.58 8.67
C ALA A 261 -12.00 -39.11 9.87
N TYR A 262 -11.34 -37.96 9.77
CA TYR A 262 -10.46 -37.45 10.82
C TYR A 262 -10.56 -35.95 11.01
N THR A 263 -10.11 -35.49 12.18
CA THR A 263 -9.80 -34.09 12.48
C THR A 263 -8.41 -34.00 13.08
N TYR A 264 -7.54 -33.24 12.41
CA TYR A 264 -6.24 -32.84 12.92
C TYR A 264 -6.36 -31.44 13.55
N THR A 265 -5.71 -31.23 14.68
CA THR A 265 -5.58 -29.91 15.31
C THR A 265 -4.10 -29.66 15.59
N PRO A 266 -3.48 -28.59 15.04
CA PRO A 266 -2.13 -28.20 15.39
C PRO A 266 -1.95 -28.06 16.91
N GLY A 267 -0.71 -28.24 17.38
CA GLY A 267 -0.30 -27.78 18.70
C GLY A 267 -0.40 -26.26 18.79
N ALA A 268 -0.60 -25.74 19.99
CA ALA A 268 -0.72 -24.30 20.20
C ALA A 268 0.53 -23.57 19.70
N ASN A 269 0.36 -22.56 18.84
CA ASN A 269 1.43 -21.80 18.19
C ASN A 269 2.53 -22.71 17.57
N PHE A 270 2.10 -23.76 16.87
CA PHE A 270 2.96 -24.57 16.00
C PHE A 270 2.72 -24.24 14.53
N ASN A 271 3.77 -23.76 13.87
CA ASN A 271 3.84 -23.61 12.43
C ASN A 271 4.92 -24.51 11.79
N GLY A 272 4.77 -24.79 10.50
CA GLY A 272 5.61 -25.73 9.75
C GLY A 272 4.89 -27.03 9.36
N SER A 273 5.64 -28.09 9.08
CA SER A 273 5.07 -29.36 8.57
C SER A 273 4.87 -30.39 9.69
N ASP A 274 3.70 -31.01 9.72
CA ASP A 274 3.43 -32.21 10.51
C ASP A 274 2.86 -33.34 9.61
N SER A 275 2.84 -34.56 10.11
CA SER A 275 2.26 -35.70 9.38
C SER A 275 1.81 -36.82 10.31
N PHE A 276 0.82 -37.59 9.86
CA PHE A 276 0.34 -38.79 10.54
C PHE A 276 0.08 -39.91 9.53
N GLU A 277 0.08 -41.15 9.99
CA GLU A 277 -0.13 -42.35 9.18
C GLU A 277 -1.39 -43.09 9.67
N VAL A 278 -2.31 -43.34 8.74
CA VAL A 278 -3.51 -44.16 8.97
C VAL A 278 -3.31 -45.50 8.29
N ALA A 279 -3.40 -46.59 9.06
CA ALA A 279 -3.45 -47.94 8.55
C ALA A 279 -4.91 -48.39 8.36
N VAL A 280 -5.14 -49.10 7.26
CA VAL A 280 -6.42 -49.68 6.86
C VAL A 280 -6.25 -51.19 6.76
N ALA A 281 -7.14 -51.96 7.39
CA ALA A 281 -7.09 -53.42 7.43
C ALA A 281 -8.37 -54.06 6.91
N ASP A 282 -8.24 -55.19 6.23
CA ASP A 282 -9.34 -56.10 5.90
C ASP A 282 -9.64 -57.08 7.06
N PRO A 283 -10.70 -57.91 6.97
CA PRO A 283 -10.99 -58.96 7.94
C PRO A 283 -9.96 -60.12 7.97
N SER A 284 -9.11 -60.25 6.95
CA SER A 284 -8.08 -61.30 6.85
C SER A 284 -6.79 -60.94 7.60
N GLY A 285 -6.57 -59.65 7.86
CA GLY A 285 -5.37 -59.08 8.48
C GLY A 285 -4.35 -58.52 7.48
N GLN A 286 -4.70 -58.38 6.20
CA GLN A 286 -3.92 -57.62 5.22
C GLN A 286 -4.15 -56.12 5.39
N THR A 287 -3.11 -55.32 5.15
CA THR A 287 -3.10 -53.89 5.50
C THR A 287 -2.48 -53.01 4.43
N ALA A 288 -3.04 -51.82 4.26
CA ALA A 288 -2.40 -50.69 3.58
C ALA A 288 -2.27 -49.48 4.52
N SER A 289 -1.43 -48.52 4.15
CA SER A 289 -1.17 -47.29 4.92
C SER A 289 -1.20 -46.06 4.05
N GLN A 290 -1.84 -44.99 4.54
CA GLN A 290 -1.78 -43.66 3.94
C GLN A 290 -1.14 -42.67 4.91
N VAL A 291 -0.07 -42.00 4.46
CA VAL A 291 0.54 -40.86 5.16
C VAL A 291 -0.20 -39.59 4.74
N VAL A 292 -0.74 -38.86 5.71
CA VAL A 292 -1.33 -37.53 5.49
C VAL A 292 -0.32 -36.48 5.95
N THR A 293 0.05 -35.57 5.06
CA THR A 293 0.91 -34.43 5.37
C THR A 293 0.07 -33.16 5.56
N VAL A 294 0.41 -32.37 6.57
CA VAL A 294 -0.25 -31.12 6.90
C VAL A 294 0.81 -30.01 6.94
N GLY A 295 0.64 -28.99 6.10
CA GLY A 295 1.35 -27.72 6.24
C GLY A 295 0.55 -26.79 7.15
N VAL A 296 1.14 -26.40 8.27
CA VAL A 296 0.58 -25.39 9.17
C VAL A 296 1.24 -24.05 8.87
N ALA A 297 0.45 -23.09 8.39
CA ALA A 297 0.91 -21.76 8.05
C ALA A 297 1.02 -20.88 9.31
N PRO A 298 2.09 -20.06 9.42
CA PRO A 298 2.23 -19.15 10.55
C PRO A 298 1.17 -18.05 10.53
N ILE A 299 0.59 -17.76 11.69
CA ILE A 299 -0.17 -16.52 11.95
C ILE A 299 0.65 -15.71 12.95
N ASN A 300 1.00 -14.48 12.58
CA ASN A 300 1.73 -13.55 13.44
C ASN A 300 1.00 -13.35 14.77
N ASP A 301 1.61 -13.80 15.86
CA ASP A 301 1.16 -13.52 17.22
C ASP A 301 1.59 -12.12 17.67
N ALA A 302 0.90 -11.53 18.66
CA ALA A 302 1.26 -10.20 19.15
C ALA A 302 2.32 -10.27 20.27
N PRO A 303 3.33 -9.37 20.28
CA PRO A 303 4.39 -9.40 21.28
C PRO A 303 3.85 -9.17 22.68
N VAL A 304 4.31 -9.98 23.65
CA VAL A 304 3.91 -9.87 25.06
C VAL A 304 4.96 -9.09 25.84
N ALA A 305 4.58 -7.93 26.36
CA ALA A 305 5.42 -7.14 27.26
C ALA A 305 5.29 -7.60 28.72
N ASP A 306 6.42 -7.75 29.41
CA ASP A 306 6.47 -8.03 30.83
C ASP A 306 5.99 -6.83 31.65
N ALA A 307 5.29 -7.12 32.75
CA ALA A 307 4.81 -6.10 33.67
C ALA A 307 5.99 -5.31 34.29
N ALA A 308 6.14 -4.05 33.89
CA ALA A 308 7.20 -3.18 34.38
C ALA A 308 7.04 -2.92 35.89
N ALA A 309 8.16 -3.00 36.62
CA ALA A 309 8.19 -2.63 38.02
C ALA A 309 7.98 -1.11 38.20
N ALA A 310 7.23 -0.73 39.24
CA ALA A 310 7.13 0.67 39.62
C ALA A 310 8.49 1.19 40.10
N LEU A 311 8.94 2.29 39.51
CA LEU A 311 10.24 2.90 39.83
C LEU A 311 10.07 3.97 40.90
N THR A 312 11.11 4.17 41.72
CA THR A 312 11.20 5.31 42.64
C THR A 312 12.56 5.96 42.52
N THR A 313 12.58 7.28 42.36
CA THR A 313 13.80 8.11 42.37
C THR A 313 13.58 9.35 43.23
N ASN A 314 14.63 10.09 43.54
CA ASN A 314 14.51 11.44 44.09
C ASN A 314 14.34 12.43 42.92
N GLU A 315 13.84 13.64 43.20
CA GLU A 315 13.88 14.69 42.18
C GLU A 315 15.30 15.02 41.72
N ASP A 316 15.39 15.60 40.52
CA ASP A 316 16.61 15.83 39.74
C ASP A 316 17.51 14.60 39.47
N THR A 317 17.11 13.41 39.93
CA THR A 317 17.90 12.18 39.83
C THR A 317 17.32 11.28 38.74
N ALA A 318 18.02 11.21 37.60
CA ALA A 318 17.66 10.32 36.50
C ALA A 318 17.73 8.83 36.90
N ILE A 319 16.78 8.04 36.41
CA ILE A 319 16.67 6.60 36.65
C ILE A 319 16.49 5.85 35.33
N SER A 320 17.24 4.76 35.16
CA SER A 320 17.21 3.92 33.96
C SER A 320 16.50 2.59 34.22
N GLY A 321 15.89 2.04 33.16
CA GLY A 321 15.22 0.75 33.17
C GLY A 321 15.12 0.17 31.77
N GLN A 322 14.34 -0.89 31.61
CA GLN A 322 14.08 -1.52 30.32
C GLN A 322 12.65 -2.06 30.29
N VAL A 323 11.95 -1.88 29.17
CA VAL A 323 10.74 -2.65 28.87
C VAL A 323 11.20 -3.94 28.22
N ILE A 324 10.89 -5.07 28.86
CA ILE A 324 11.17 -6.40 28.32
C ILE A 324 9.90 -6.89 27.66
N ALA A 325 10.02 -7.44 26.46
CA ALA A 325 8.95 -8.11 25.76
C ALA A 325 9.50 -9.34 25.03
N THR A 326 8.64 -10.32 24.84
CA THR A 326 8.94 -11.55 24.09
C THR A 326 7.86 -11.78 23.06
N ASP A 327 8.31 -12.21 21.89
CA ASP A 327 7.46 -12.68 20.81
C ASP A 327 7.59 -14.20 20.67
N ILE A 328 6.50 -14.89 20.35
CA ILE A 328 6.49 -16.35 20.24
C ILE A 328 6.95 -16.82 18.86
N ASP A 329 6.78 -16.00 17.82
CA ASP A 329 7.36 -16.20 16.49
C ASP A 329 8.88 -15.89 16.49
N GLY A 330 9.39 -15.29 17.57
CA GLY A 330 10.80 -14.92 17.72
C GLY A 330 11.17 -13.64 16.97
N ASP A 331 10.19 -12.81 16.64
CA ASP A 331 10.35 -11.62 15.82
C ASP A 331 11.20 -10.52 16.47
N VAL A 332 11.85 -9.69 15.63
CA VAL A 332 12.70 -8.60 16.11
C VAL A 332 11.84 -7.39 16.47
N LEU A 333 11.62 -7.20 17.77
CA LEU A 333 10.69 -6.20 18.29
C LEU A 333 11.22 -4.76 18.23
N GLY A 334 10.36 -3.85 17.78
CA GLY A 334 10.56 -2.41 17.83
C GLY A 334 9.84 -1.76 19.02
N TYR A 335 10.46 -0.76 19.62
CA TYR A 335 9.94 -0.04 20.78
C TYR A 335 9.71 1.44 20.43
N ALA A 336 8.56 2.00 20.81
CA ALA A 336 8.28 3.42 20.64
C ALA A 336 7.54 4.01 21.84
N VAL A 337 7.67 5.31 22.03
CA VAL A 337 6.92 6.04 23.07
C VAL A 337 5.50 6.28 22.58
N ALA A 338 4.53 5.57 23.16
CA ALA A 338 3.11 5.77 22.91
C ALA A 338 2.56 7.00 23.64
N GLN A 339 3.06 7.23 24.86
CA GLN A 339 2.79 8.43 25.66
C GLN A 339 4.03 8.77 26.46
N GLY A 340 4.56 9.99 26.29
CA GLY A 340 5.68 10.48 27.08
C GLY A 340 5.27 10.82 28.52
N PRO A 341 6.24 10.95 29.44
CA PRO A 341 5.99 11.43 30.80
C PRO A 341 5.41 12.86 30.79
N ALA A 342 4.58 13.17 31.77
CA ALA A 342 3.93 14.47 31.88
C ALA A 342 4.77 15.50 32.65
N SER A 343 5.75 15.06 33.44
CA SER A 343 6.51 15.93 34.35
C SER A 343 8.00 15.54 34.41
N GLY A 344 8.51 15.01 33.30
CA GLY A 344 9.92 14.70 33.10
C GLY A 344 10.26 14.51 31.63
N THR A 345 11.42 13.95 31.36
CA THR A 345 11.87 13.60 30.00
C THR A 345 12.23 12.11 29.93
N LEU A 346 11.99 11.51 28.76
CA LEU A 346 12.26 10.11 28.50
C LEU A 346 13.18 9.99 27.29
N SER A 347 14.31 9.30 27.47
CA SER A 347 15.13 8.79 26.36
C SER A 347 14.88 7.28 26.26
N LEU A 348 14.45 6.80 25.09
CA LEU A 348 14.16 5.39 24.82
C LEU A 348 15.05 4.91 23.65
N ASP A 349 15.73 3.79 23.84
CA ASP A 349 16.33 3.01 22.77
C ASP A 349 15.25 2.17 22.09
N THR A 350 14.93 2.54 20.85
CA THR A 350 13.83 1.93 20.08
C THR A 350 14.13 0.51 19.59
N ALA A 351 15.36 0.01 19.74
CA ALA A 351 15.75 -1.34 19.37
C ALA A 351 15.86 -2.31 20.56
N THR A 352 16.03 -1.79 21.79
CA THR A 352 16.22 -2.64 22.98
C THR A 352 15.18 -2.44 24.07
N GLY A 353 14.33 -1.41 23.97
CA GLY A 353 13.38 -1.05 25.03
C GLY A 353 14.04 -0.45 26.28
N ALA A 354 15.36 -0.26 26.28
CA ALA A 354 16.09 0.37 27.37
C ALA A 354 15.77 1.87 27.41
N TYR A 355 15.55 2.43 28.59
CA TYR A 355 15.19 3.82 28.76
C TYR A 355 15.91 4.49 29.92
N THR A 356 15.96 5.82 29.87
CA THR A 356 16.28 6.68 31.02
C THR A 356 15.20 7.73 31.16
N TYR A 357 14.56 7.76 32.32
CA TYR A 357 13.65 8.81 32.75
C TYR A 357 14.42 9.80 33.62
N THR A 358 14.33 11.08 33.28
CA THR A 358 14.84 12.19 34.11
C THR A 358 13.63 12.99 34.58
N PRO A 359 13.39 13.11 35.89
CA PRO A 359 12.37 14.03 36.43
C PRO A 359 12.54 15.44 35.85
N GLY A 360 11.44 16.18 35.76
CA GLY A 360 11.52 17.63 35.57
C GLY A 360 12.27 18.26 36.74
N ALA A 361 12.93 19.39 36.49
CA ALA A 361 13.65 20.11 37.54
C ALA A 361 12.70 20.44 38.70
N ASN A 362 13.04 20.04 39.93
CA ASN A 362 12.24 20.24 41.14
C ASN A 362 10.79 19.68 41.02
N PHE A 363 10.62 18.55 40.31
CA PHE A 363 9.34 17.83 40.25
C PHE A 363 9.31 16.68 41.25
N ASN A 364 8.33 16.72 42.16
CA ASN A 364 7.99 15.63 43.06
C ASN A 364 6.54 15.13 42.85
N GLY A 365 6.27 13.87 43.19
CA GLY A 365 4.97 13.22 42.99
C GLY A 365 5.02 11.96 42.13
N THR A 366 3.98 11.72 41.33
CA THR A 366 3.89 10.54 40.45
C THR A 366 3.82 10.96 38.99
N ASP A 367 4.65 10.33 38.17
CA ASP A 367 4.66 10.47 36.71
C ASP A 367 4.53 9.08 36.07
N SER A 368 4.21 9.01 34.78
CA SER A 368 4.12 7.75 34.05
C SER A 368 4.25 7.95 32.55
N PHE A 369 4.82 6.96 31.87
CA PHE A 369 4.92 6.92 30.42
C PHE A 369 4.49 5.55 29.90
N GLN A 370 4.12 5.50 28.61
CA GLN A 370 3.73 4.27 27.93
C GLN A 370 4.67 3.99 26.76
N VAL A 371 5.20 2.77 26.73
CA VAL A 371 5.99 2.23 25.63
C VAL A 371 5.10 1.25 24.88
N VAL A 372 4.93 1.45 23.58
CA VAL A 372 4.40 0.43 22.68
C VAL A 372 5.56 -0.44 22.20
N VAL A 373 5.35 -1.74 22.22
CA VAL A 373 6.20 -2.75 21.59
C VAL A 373 5.46 -3.29 20.39
N ALA A 374 6.13 -3.37 19.25
CA ALA A 374 5.56 -3.82 17.99
C ALA A 374 6.44 -4.88 17.34
N ASP A 375 5.81 -5.88 16.72
CA ASP A 375 6.47 -6.77 15.77
C ASP A 375 6.61 -6.09 14.38
N PRO A 376 7.32 -6.70 13.41
CA PRO A 376 7.43 -6.19 12.05
C PRO A 376 6.14 -6.19 11.22
N SER A 377 5.10 -6.95 11.59
CA SER A 377 3.79 -6.97 10.90
C SER A 377 2.87 -5.84 11.34
N GLY A 378 3.08 -5.32 12.56
CA GLY A 378 2.33 -4.24 13.18
C GLY A 378 1.35 -4.67 14.27
N ALA A 379 1.40 -5.91 14.79
CA ALA A 379 0.70 -6.21 16.03
C ALA A 379 1.49 -5.63 17.22
N THR A 380 0.78 -5.27 18.29
CA THR A 380 1.35 -4.42 19.35
C THR A 380 0.87 -4.75 20.75
N SER A 381 1.73 -4.47 21.73
CA SER A 381 1.40 -4.43 23.16
C SER A 381 1.89 -3.12 23.78
N VAL A 382 1.23 -2.66 24.84
CA VAL A 382 1.51 -1.37 25.49
C VAL A 382 1.84 -1.59 26.96
N GLN A 383 3.08 -1.31 27.33
CA GLN A 383 3.52 -1.32 28.72
C GLN A 383 3.49 0.08 29.31
N THR A 384 2.79 0.25 30.44
CA THR A 384 2.83 1.48 31.24
C THR A 384 3.92 1.36 32.30
N VAL A 385 4.80 2.36 32.41
CA VAL A 385 5.80 2.48 33.46
C VAL A 385 5.40 3.63 34.37
N SER A 386 5.25 3.35 35.67
CA SER A 386 4.96 4.36 36.69
C SER A 386 6.22 4.71 37.47
N VAL A 387 6.45 6.00 37.69
CA VAL A 387 7.59 6.53 38.46
C VAL A 387 7.07 7.37 39.62
N GLY A 388 7.50 7.04 40.84
CA GLY A 388 7.39 7.91 42.00
C GLY A 388 8.65 8.75 42.16
N VAL A 389 8.51 10.07 42.20
CA VAL A 389 9.60 11.01 42.45
C VAL A 389 9.44 11.58 43.86
N ALA A 390 10.42 11.29 44.72
CA ALA A 390 10.43 11.71 46.11
C ALA A 390 11.03 13.11 46.28
N ALA A 391 10.38 13.90 47.13
CA ALA A 391 10.82 15.27 47.43
C ALA A 391 12.15 15.31 48.19
N VAL A 392 13.01 16.28 47.87
CA VAL A 392 14.30 16.58 48.51
C VAL A 392 14.40 18.08 48.70
N ASN A 393 14.59 18.53 49.94
CA ASN A 393 14.61 19.95 50.30
C ASN A 393 15.63 20.75 49.48
N ASP A 394 15.14 21.67 48.66
CA ASP A 394 15.94 22.65 47.93
C ASP A 394 16.26 23.87 48.79
N GLY A 395 17.25 24.67 48.38
CA GLY A 395 17.64 25.88 49.11
C GLY A 395 16.96 27.14 48.56
N PRO A 396 16.83 28.22 49.37
CA PRO A 396 16.20 29.45 48.94
C PRO A 396 17.02 30.17 47.85
N GLU A 397 16.47 30.30 46.65
CA GLU A 397 17.11 31.06 45.57
C GLU A 397 16.74 32.55 45.68
N THR A 398 17.76 33.41 45.82
CA THR A 398 17.62 34.86 45.75
C THR A 398 17.72 35.35 44.30
N ALA A 399 16.68 35.99 43.80
CA ALA A 399 16.75 36.70 42.53
C ALA A 399 17.73 37.88 42.65
N ALA A 400 18.54 38.10 41.61
CA ALA A 400 19.50 39.20 41.57
C ALA A 400 18.80 40.54 41.83
N ALA A 401 19.09 41.15 42.98
CA ALA A 401 18.48 42.44 43.34
C ALA A 401 18.86 43.49 42.28
N SER A 402 17.85 44.08 41.66
CA SER A 402 18.04 45.23 40.79
C SER A 402 18.75 46.32 41.57
N ALA A 403 19.80 46.92 40.99
CA ALA A 403 20.44 48.09 41.58
C ALA A 403 19.38 49.18 41.73
N ALA A 404 19.06 49.53 42.96
CA ALA A 404 18.07 50.56 43.22
C ALA A 404 18.68 51.91 42.83
N SER A 405 18.03 52.67 41.97
CA SER A 405 18.37 54.08 41.78
C SER A 405 17.33 54.92 42.50
N THR A 406 17.79 55.99 43.12
CA THR A 406 16.91 57.04 43.62
C THR A 406 17.54 58.39 43.36
N THR A 407 16.71 59.43 43.43
CA THR A 407 17.20 60.80 43.50
C THR A 407 17.56 61.08 44.95
N GLU A 408 18.36 62.11 45.22
CA GLU A 408 18.46 62.57 46.61
C GLU A 408 17.08 62.93 47.20
N ASP A 409 17.01 62.88 48.53
CA ASP A 409 15.82 63.00 49.38
C ASP A 409 14.64 62.04 49.14
N LYS A 410 14.67 61.21 48.11
CA LYS A 410 13.66 60.17 47.88
C LYS A 410 14.13 58.83 48.45
N SER A 411 13.34 58.31 49.40
CA SER A 411 13.49 56.92 49.83
C SER A 411 13.11 55.99 48.70
N VAL A 412 13.94 54.97 48.44
CA VAL A 412 13.62 53.90 47.50
C VAL A 412 13.30 52.64 48.28
N SER A 413 12.08 52.17 48.10
CA SER A 413 11.67 50.84 48.55
C SER A 413 11.96 49.83 47.46
N GLY A 414 12.36 48.63 47.86
CA GLY A 414 12.51 47.48 47.00
C GLY A 414 12.24 46.22 47.78
N LYS A 415 12.48 45.07 47.17
CA LYS A 415 12.26 43.77 47.79
C LYS A 415 13.43 42.86 47.45
N VAL A 416 14.00 42.20 48.45
CA VAL A 416 14.90 41.08 48.21
C VAL A 416 14.01 39.89 47.90
N ILE A 417 13.72 39.69 46.62
CA ILE A 417 12.90 38.57 46.17
C ILE A 417 13.74 37.31 46.29
N ALA A 418 13.24 36.38 47.10
CA ALA A 418 13.69 35.01 47.11
C ALA A 418 12.47 34.10 47.00
N SER A 419 12.68 32.95 46.38
CA SER A 419 11.70 31.88 46.29
C SER A 419 12.31 30.59 46.78
N ASP A 420 11.47 29.79 47.38
CA ASP A 420 11.76 28.41 47.77
C ASP A 420 10.84 27.52 46.93
N ILE A 421 11.38 26.49 46.31
CA ILE A 421 10.63 25.69 45.34
C ILE A 421 9.78 24.60 46.01
N ASP A 422 10.17 24.17 47.22
CA ASP A 422 9.32 23.39 48.13
C ASP A 422 8.21 24.25 48.77
N GLY A 423 8.28 25.57 48.62
CA GLY A 423 7.37 26.53 49.26
C GLY A 423 7.66 26.73 50.75
N ASP A 424 8.90 26.46 51.17
CA ASP A 424 9.32 26.54 52.56
C ASP A 424 9.30 27.99 53.10
N ALA A 425 9.12 28.14 54.42
CA ALA A 425 8.86 29.44 55.03
C ALA A 425 10.14 30.30 55.16
N LEU A 426 10.33 31.23 54.23
CA LEU A 426 11.53 32.07 54.17
C LEU A 426 11.59 33.17 55.23
N THR A 427 12.82 33.44 55.69
CA THR A 427 13.15 34.52 56.64
C THR A 427 14.28 35.40 56.09
N TRP A 428 14.09 36.73 56.11
CA TRP A 428 15.06 37.72 55.64
C TRP A 428 15.76 38.42 56.80
N THR A 429 17.08 38.61 56.70
CA THR A 429 17.89 39.29 57.72
C THR A 429 18.89 40.25 57.10
N LEU A 430 19.02 41.46 57.66
CA LEU A 430 20.02 42.43 57.23
C LEU A 430 21.39 42.01 57.79
N SER A 431 22.26 41.49 56.93
CA SER A 431 23.58 40.96 57.32
C SER A 431 24.71 41.98 57.18
N ALA A 432 24.53 43.04 56.39
CA ALA A 432 25.37 44.26 56.44
C ALA A 432 24.53 45.53 56.17
N ALA A 433 24.80 46.62 56.89
CA ALA A 433 24.06 47.89 56.80
C ALA A 433 24.81 48.94 55.93
N PRO A 434 24.10 49.93 55.33
CA PRO A 434 24.72 50.95 54.48
C PRO A 434 25.44 52.05 55.27
N GLU A 435 26.42 52.69 54.62
CA GLU A 435 27.25 53.76 55.22
C GLU A 435 26.59 55.16 55.18
N HIS A 436 25.73 55.43 54.19
CA HIS A 436 25.10 56.74 53.93
C HIS A 436 23.58 56.67 53.77
N GLY A 437 22.88 56.16 54.79
CA GLY A 437 21.42 56.13 54.86
C GLY A 437 20.95 55.16 55.93
N THR A 438 19.68 54.76 55.88
CA THR A 438 19.13 53.70 56.73
C THR A 438 18.33 52.70 55.90
N VAL A 439 18.30 51.44 56.35
CA VAL A 439 17.43 50.39 55.82
C VAL A 439 16.49 49.92 56.92
N THR A 440 15.20 49.95 56.63
CA THR A 440 14.21 49.14 57.34
C THR A 440 13.88 47.92 56.48
N LEU A 441 14.09 46.71 57.00
CA LEU A 441 13.81 45.43 56.33
C LEU A 441 12.70 44.69 57.09
N ASP A 442 11.68 44.23 56.38
CA ASP A 442 10.70 43.27 56.90
C ASP A 442 11.27 41.84 56.81
N ALA A 443 11.38 41.18 57.96
CA ALA A 443 11.99 39.86 58.06
C ALA A 443 11.10 38.71 57.53
N ALA A 444 9.80 38.96 57.31
CA ALA A 444 8.85 37.97 56.82
C ALA A 444 8.48 38.16 55.34
N THR A 445 8.79 39.32 54.75
CA THR A 445 8.52 39.58 53.33
C THR A 445 9.75 39.91 52.51
N GLY A 446 10.87 40.31 53.12
CA GLY A 446 12.05 40.81 52.40
C GLY A 446 11.87 42.18 51.75
N ASP A 447 10.74 42.86 52.01
CA ASP A 447 10.55 44.25 51.62
C ASP A 447 11.50 45.14 52.41
N TYR A 448 12.20 46.04 51.72
CA TYR A 448 13.06 47.03 52.34
C TYR A 448 12.68 48.43 51.90
N THR A 449 12.92 49.40 52.79
CA THR A 449 12.97 50.83 52.43
C THR A 449 14.37 51.32 52.75
N PHE A 450 15.09 51.74 51.72
CA PHE A 450 16.32 52.49 51.86
C PHE A 450 16.00 53.99 51.81
N THR A 451 16.34 54.71 52.88
CA THR A 451 16.27 56.16 52.93
C THR A 451 17.71 56.70 52.84
N PRO A 452 18.08 57.41 51.76
CA PRO A 452 19.33 58.15 51.70
C PRO A 452 19.45 59.12 52.89
N ALA A 453 20.68 59.48 53.27
CA ALA A 453 20.86 60.69 54.09
C ALA A 453 20.33 61.91 53.32
N ALA A 454 19.79 62.92 54.02
CA ALA A 454 19.20 64.07 53.36
C ALA A 454 20.27 64.89 52.59
N ASN A 455 19.97 65.30 51.35
CA ASN A 455 20.87 65.96 50.40
C ASN A 455 22.17 65.16 50.15
N PHE A 456 22.07 63.81 50.11
CA PHE A 456 23.17 62.93 49.74
C PHE A 456 22.98 62.41 48.32
N SER A 457 23.95 62.69 47.45
CA SER A 457 24.16 62.00 46.19
C SER A 457 25.47 61.17 46.22
N GLY A 458 25.44 59.99 45.59
CA GLY A 458 26.53 59.00 45.61
C GLY A 458 26.04 57.55 45.62
N ASN A 459 26.98 56.60 45.52
CA ASN A 459 26.68 55.16 45.60
C ASN A 459 26.83 54.61 47.03
N VAL A 460 25.97 53.65 47.39
CA VAL A 460 25.94 52.99 48.69
C VAL A 460 25.43 51.54 48.53
N SER A 461 25.65 50.64 49.49
CA SER A 461 25.15 49.26 49.40
C SER A 461 24.93 48.62 50.77
N PHE A 462 24.17 47.52 50.80
CA PHE A 462 23.88 46.72 51.99
C PHE A 462 23.64 45.24 51.60
N ASP A 463 23.80 44.29 52.53
CA ASP A 463 23.65 42.85 52.27
C ASP A 463 22.48 42.27 53.09
N VAL A 464 21.70 41.39 52.45
CA VAL A 464 20.56 40.68 53.05
C VAL A 464 20.75 39.18 52.87
N THR A 465 20.58 38.42 53.95
CA THR A 465 20.63 36.95 53.96
C THR A 465 19.21 36.40 54.08
N VAL A 466 18.89 35.41 53.25
CA VAL A 466 17.61 34.68 53.25
C VAL A 466 17.86 33.23 53.67
N SER A 467 16.99 32.68 54.51
CA SER A 467 17.04 31.27 54.93
C SER A 467 15.67 30.61 54.87
N ASP A 468 15.63 29.31 54.57
CA ASP A 468 14.47 28.44 54.68
C ASP A 468 14.26 27.95 56.15
N ALA A 469 13.37 26.97 56.36
CA ALA A 469 13.17 26.35 57.67
C ALA A 469 14.16 25.19 57.94
N SER A 470 14.80 24.63 56.90
CA SER A 470 15.80 23.55 57.02
C SER A 470 17.18 24.04 57.51
N GLY A 471 17.51 25.31 57.23
CA GLY A 471 18.78 25.97 57.53
C GLY A 471 19.67 26.24 56.31
N ALA A 472 19.19 26.02 55.08
CA ALA A 472 19.84 26.46 53.86
C ALA A 472 19.73 27.99 53.69
N THR A 473 20.72 28.62 53.06
CA THR A 473 20.79 30.10 53.00
C THR A 473 21.35 30.63 51.67
N SER A 474 20.82 31.76 51.20
CA SER A 474 21.43 32.59 50.16
C SER A 474 21.66 34.04 50.64
N VAL A 475 22.52 34.78 49.95
CA VAL A 475 22.90 36.17 50.30
C VAL A 475 22.80 37.07 49.07
N GLN A 476 22.00 38.13 49.19
CA GLN A 476 21.82 39.14 48.15
C GLN A 476 22.42 40.48 48.58
N ARG A 477 23.35 41.02 47.77
CA ARG A 477 23.84 42.39 47.89
C ARG A 477 22.92 43.36 47.16
N VAL A 478 22.48 44.41 47.83
CA VAL A 478 21.70 45.49 47.23
C VAL A 478 22.59 46.72 47.07
N GLY A 479 22.85 47.11 45.83
CA GLY A 479 23.47 48.40 45.51
C GLY A 479 22.41 49.48 45.33
N VAL A 480 22.67 50.67 45.87
CA VAL A 480 21.85 51.87 45.65
C VAL A 480 22.71 52.98 45.01
N SER A 481 22.21 53.58 43.95
CA SER A 481 22.77 54.80 43.33
C SER A 481 21.86 55.98 43.64
N VAL A 482 22.38 56.99 44.32
CA VAL A 482 21.65 58.23 44.60
C VAL A 482 22.16 59.33 43.69
N SER A 483 21.35 59.76 42.73
CA SER A 483 21.73 60.78 41.75
C SER A 483 21.26 62.18 42.17
N PRO A 484 22.05 63.24 41.91
CA PRO A 484 21.51 64.61 41.91
C PRO A 484 20.52 64.77 40.74
N VAL A 485 19.60 65.73 40.85
CA VAL A 485 18.54 65.92 39.84
C VAL A 485 18.28 67.38 39.55
N ALA A 486 18.44 67.73 38.28
CA ALA A 486 17.99 68.98 37.70
C ALA A 486 16.46 69.12 37.77
N ASP A 487 15.97 70.14 38.48
CA ASP A 487 14.54 70.40 38.61
C ASP A 487 13.94 70.92 37.29
N THR A 488 13.07 70.13 36.66
CA THR A 488 12.45 70.47 35.36
C THR A 488 11.49 71.65 35.45
N PRO A 489 11.66 72.71 34.64
CA PRO A 489 10.66 73.75 34.49
C PRO A 489 9.43 73.16 33.80
N THR A 490 8.25 73.59 34.22
CA THR A 490 6.98 73.07 33.70
C THR A 490 6.52 73.97 32.54
N LEU A 491 6.28 73.39 31.35
CA LEU A 491 5.88 74.08 30.12
C LEU A 491 4.61 73.43 29.56
N SER A 492 3.60 74.25 29.23
CA SER A 492 2.35 73.80 28.62
C SER A 492 2.00 74.61 27.37
N VAL A 493 1.53 73.95 26.32
CA VAL A 493 1.20 74.54 25.02
C VAL A 493 -0.07 73.88 24.49
N VAL A 494 -1.02 74.67 23.97
CA VAL A 494 -2.36 74.19 23.62
C VAL A 494 -2.56 73.84 22.14
N THR A 495 -2.67 72.54 21.85
CA THR A 495 -3.19 71.90 20.62
C THR A 495 -2.51 72.20 19.25
N PRO A 496 -2.38 71.19 18.36
CA PRO A 496 -1.87 71.40 17.00
C PRO A 496 -2.87 72.16 16.10
N VAL A 497 -2.34 72.92 15.13
CA VAL A 497 -3.13 73.78 14.23
C VAL A 497 -3.38 73.03 12.92
N VAL A 498 -4.62 72.59 12.69
CA VAL A 498 -5.00 71.77 11.52
C VAL A 498 -5.59 72.63 10.40
N ILE A 499 -5.13 72.41 9.16
CA ILE A 499 -5.63 73.08 7.95
C ILE A 499 -6.01 71.99 6.93
N PRO A 500 -7.28 71.89 6.48
CA PRO A 500 -7.67 70.91 5.46
C PRO A 500 -7.21 71.30 4.05
N ASP A 501 -6.77 70.32 3.24
CA ASP A 501 -6.58 70.52 1.80
C ASP A 501 -7.94 70.57 1.06
N VAL A 502 -8.01 71.37 0.00
CA VAL A 502 -9.22 71.62 -0.79
C VAL A 502 -8.91 71.55 -2.30
N LEU A 503 -8.25 70.47 -2.74
CA LEU A 503 -8.04 70.17 -4.16
C LEU A 503 -8.60 68.79 -4.53
N GLY A 504 -9.85 68.78 -4.97
CA GLY A 504 -10.53 67.58 -5.48
C GLY A 504 -10.51 67.48 -7.01
N THR A 505 -10.33 66.25 -7.50
CA THR A 505 -10.69 65.75 -8.84
C THR A 505 -10.04 66.40 -10.07
N SER A 506 -9.24 65.63 -10.80
CA SER A 506 -9.08 65.78 -12.25
C SER A 506 -9.14 64.41 -12.94
N SER A 507 -10.10 64.27 -13.85
CA SER A 507 -10.36 63.07 -14.66
C SER A 507 -9.95 63.34 -16.12
N ASN A 508 -9.61 62.29 -16.86
CA ASN A 508 -9.37 62.25 -18.30
C ASN A 508 -8.24 63.13 -18.87
N LEU A 509 -7.22 62.47 -19.41
CA LEU A 509 -6.67 62.87 -20.72
C LEU A 509 -6.49 61.65 -21.63
N VAL A 510 -7.18 61.71 -22.76
CA VAL A 510 -7.06 60.76 -23.88
C VAL A 510 -5.85 61.15 -24.71
N ASN A 511 -5.08 60.21 -25.25
CA ASN A 511 -4.31 60.50 -26.46
C ASN A 511 -4.36 59.34 -27.47
N ALA A 512 -4.96 59.62 -28.62
CA ALA A 512 -5.04 58.68 -29.73
C ALA A 512 -3.93 58.98 -30.74
N GLY A 513 -2.99 58.04 -30.88
CA GLY A 513 -2.18 57.78 -32.07
C GLY A 513 -1.43 58.94 -32.75
N LEU A 514 -0.10 58.88 -32.71
CA LEU A 514 0.79 59.10 -33.86
C LEU A 514 2.19 58.60 -33.49
N GLY A 515 2.84 57.87 -34.40
CA GLY A 515 4.12 57.20 -34.10
C GLY A 515 5.37 58.07 -34.25
N THR A 516 6.51 57.40 -34.03
CA THR A 516 7.92 57.80 -34.26
C THR A 516 8.73 58.35 -33.07
N PHE A 517 9.64 57.47 -32.60
CA PHE A 517 11.07 57.73 -32.35
C PHE A 517 11.50 58.53 -31.09
N PHE A 518 12.04 57.76 -30.12
CA PHE A 518 12.95 58.13 -29.01
C PHE A 518 12.48 59.16 -27.97
N GLY A 519 12.43 58.72 -26.71
CA GLY A 519 12.39 59.64 -25.56
C GLY A 519 12.11 58.97 -24.22
N SER A 520 13.10 58.29 -23.65
CA SER A 520 13.05 57.89 -22.23
C SER A 520 13.08 59.14 -21.33
N LYS A 521 11.97 59.46 -20.67
CA LYS A 521 11.93 60.30 -19.47
C LYS A 521 10.71 59.96 -18.59
N SER A 522 10.99 59.52 -17.37
CA SER A 522 10.12 59.81 -16.22
C SER A 522 10.26 61.29 -15.84
N ASP A 523 9.42 61.76 -14.91
CA ASP A 523 9.28 63.14 -14.45
C ASP A 523 8.86 64.16 -15.54
N ASP A 524 7.57 64.50 -15.52
CA ASP A 524 7.08 65.88 -15.25
C ASP A 524 5.58 65.99 -15.59
N MET A 525 4.71 66.00 -14.56
CA MET A 525 3.41 66.66 -14.67
C MET A 525 3.31 67.75 -13.61
N ILE A 526 3.30 68.99 -14.11
CA ILE A 526 3.37 70.24 -13.35
C ILE A 526 2.03 70.51 -12.66
N ASP A 527 2.06 70.70 -11.33
CA ASP A 527 1.02 71.46 -10.63
C ASP A 527 1.46 72.94 -10.49
N ALA A 528 0.53 73.86 -10.72
CA ALA A 528 0.79 75.29 -10.89
C ALA A 528 0.14 76.10 -9.76
N GLY A 529 0.83 76.16 -8.61
CA GLY A 529 0.28 76.69 -7.37
C GLY A 529 -0.05 78.19 -7.33
N ILE A 530 -1.11 78.50 -6.58
CA ILE A 530 -1.44 79.84 -6.09
C ILE A 530 -1.70 79.70 -4.58
N TRP A 531 -0.78 80.15 -3.74
CA TRP A 531 -0.82 79.97 -2.28
C TRP A 531 -0.84 81.33 -1.57
N GLU A 532 -1.77 81.54 -0.63
CA GLU A 532 -1.97 82.78 0.16
C GLU A 532 -1.35 82.66 1.57
N ASP A 533 -1.06 83.79 2.23
CA ASP A 533 -0.47 83.84 3.58
C ASP A 533 -1.53 83.64 4.70
N ILE A 534 -1.17 82.98 5.81
CA ILE A 534 -2.06 82.63 6.92
C ILE A 534 -1.45 83.05 8.28
N THR A 535 -2.29 83.44 9.25
CA THR A 535 -1.89 83.82 10.62
C THR A 535 -2.48 82.88 11.67
N ALA A 536 -1.68 82.49 12.66
CA ALA A 536 -2.06 81.66 13.80
C ALA A 536 -1.58 82.28 15.13
N ALA A 537 -2.26 81.97 16.23
CA ALA A 537 -1.88 82.35 17.59
C ALA A 537 -1.02 81.25 18.24
N LEU A 538 -0.11 81.64 19.14
CA LEU A 538 0.75 80.72 19.91
C LEU A 538 0.57 80.98 21.41
N GLU A 539 -0.15 80.09 22.10
CA GLU A 539 -0.36 80.17 23.54
C GLU A 539 0.61 79.23 24.29
N ILE A 540 1.41 79.81 25.18
CA ILE A 540 2.54 79.18 25.89
C ILE A 540 2.48 79.56 27.37
N ASP A 541 2.50 78.57 28.27
CA ASP A 541 2.43 78.75 29.74
C ASP A 541 3.62 78.06 30.42
N THR A 542 4.19 78.68 31.46
CA THR A 542 5.42 78.20 32.15
C THR A 542 5.30 78.34 33.68
N ALA A 543 5.37 77.22 34.41
CA ALA A 543 5.07 77.21 35.85
C ALA A 543 5.89 76.17 36.67
N ALA A 544 7.19 76.43 36.88
CA ALA A 544 8.01 75.89 38.00
C ALA A 544 9.36 76.66 38.09
N PHE A 545 9.99 76.68 39.28
CA PHE A 545 11.31 77.29 39.54
C PHE A 545 12.13 76.41 40.54
N ASP A 546 13.46 76.54 40.46
CA ASP A 546 14.52 75.96 41.31
C ASP A 546 14.18 75.88 42.82
N THR A 547 14.45 74.72 43.44
CA THR A 547 14.06 74.39 44.82
C THR A 547 15.22 74.36 45.85
N ASP A 548 16.42 73.92 45.46
CA ASP A 548 17.58 73.72 46.34
C ASP A 548 18.80 74.61 46.01
N GLY A 549 18.74 75.34 44.88
CA GLY A 549 19.56 76.51 44.57
C GLY A 549 20.62 76.29 43.50
N SER A 550 20.42 75.35 42.57
CA SER A 550 21.44 74.90 41.63
C SER A 550 21.22 75.30 40.15
N GLU A 551 20.15 76.00 39.76
CA GLU A 551 19.80 76.20 38.34
C GLU A 551 19.68 77.65 37.81
N THR A 552 19.63 77.79 36.46
CA THR A 552 19.35 79.05 35.72
C THR A 552 18.48 78.85 34.46
N LEU A 553 17.55 79.78 34.15
CA LEU A 553 16.52 79.64 33.09
C LEU A 553 16.76 80.44 31.78
N SER A 554 16.29 79.94 30.63
CA SER A 554 16.18 80.67 29.33
C SER A 554 15.08 80.15 28.39
N ILE A 555 14.56 80.98 27.46
CA ILE A 555 13.46 80.64 26.52
C ILE A 555 13.84 80.94 25.05
N ARG A 556 13.55 80.02 24.13
CA ARG A 556 13.90 80.10 22.70
C ARG A 556 12.83 79.46 21.80
N ILE A 557 12.54 80.08 20.66
CA ILE A 557 11.65 79.55 19.61
C ILE A 557 12.43 79.37 18.31
N THR A 558 12.33 78.19 17.69
CA THR A 558 13.01 77.82 16.43
C THR A 558 12.02 77.35 15.36
N ASP A 559 12.52 77.19 14.13
CA ASP A 559 11.77 76.59 13.01
C ASP A 559 10.56 77.42 12.55
N VAL A 560 10.63 78.73 12.79
CA VAL A 560 9.73 79.72 12.17
C VAL A 560 9.98 79.70 10.64
N PRO A 561 8.95 79.42 9.81
CA PRO A 561 9.10 79.25 8.37
C PRO A 561 9.61 80.51 7.66
N ALA A 562 10.14 80.36 6.44
CA ALA A 562 10.73 81.47 5.69
C ALA A 562 9.71 82.58 5.38
N GLY A 563 10.06 83.82 5.72
CA GLY A 563 9.14 84.97 5.69
C GLY A 563 8.27 85.11 6.95
N GLY A 564 8.26 84.11 7.84
CA GLY A 564 7.53 84.12 9.10
C GLY A 564 8.03 85.14 10.11
N VAL A 565 7.08 85.77 10.82
CA VAL A 565 7.33 86.82 11.82
C VAL A 565 6.53 86.54 13.08
N LEU A 566 7.18 86.61 14.25
CA LEU A 566 6.53 86.62 15.56
C LEU A 566 6.20 88.04 16.02
N SER A 567 5.16 88.20 16.84
CA SER A 567 4.75 89.51 17.37
C SER A 567 5.69 90.09 18.44
N ASN A 568 6.44 89.25 19.15
CA ASN A 568 7.27 89.61 20.31
C ASN A 568 8.62 88.85 20.30
N GLY A 569 9.56 89.24 21.18
CA GLY A 569 10.90 88.65 21.28
C GLY A 569 11.94 89.24 20.32
N VAL A 570 13.18 88.74 20.42
CA VAL A 570 14.32 89.18 19.58
C VAL A 570 14.66 88.10 18.55
N LYS A 571 14.51 88.42 17.26
CA LYS A 571 14.99 87.56 16.17
C LYS A 571 16.52 87.55 16.12
N ASN A 572 17.08 86.37 16.27
CA ASN A 572 18.52 86.10 16.20
C ASN A 572 18.98 86.02 14.73
N SER A 573 20.29 86.13 14.51
CA SER A 573 20.89 86.05 13.16
C SER A 573 20.78 84.67 12.49
N ASP A 574 20.45 83.63 13.27
CA ASP A 574 20.21 82.26 12.80
C ASP A 574 18.74 82.00 12.42
N GLY A 575 17.86 83.00 12.55
CA GLY A 575 16.43 82.89 12.25
C GLY A 575 15.55 82.47 13.43
N SER A 576 16.13 81.96 14.52
CA SER A 576 15.43 81.70 15.77
C SER A 576 15.03 82.99 16.48
N TRP A 577 14.23 82.87 17.53
CA TRP A 577 13.85 83.98 18.40
C TRP A 577 14.19 83.64 19.85
N THR A 578 14.82 84.58 20.55
CA THR A 578 15.01 84.50 22.01
C THR A 578 13.95 85.35 22.68
N LEU A 579 13.32 84.81 23.72
CA LEU A 579 12.25 85.46 24.47
C LEU A 579 12.61 85.53 25.95
N THR A 580 12.12 86.55 26.63
CA THR A 580 12.02 86.58 28.09
C THR A 580 10.63 86.09 28.51
N GLU A 581 10.44 85.84 29.81
CA GLU A 581 9.13 85.47 30.37
C GLU A 581 8.05 86.54 30.07
N GLU A 582 8.44 87.82 30.01
CA GLU A 582 7.56 88.95 29.68
C GLU A 582 7.11 88.95 28.20
N ASP A 583 7.86 88.33 27.29
CA ASP A 583 7.58 88.31 25.85
C ASP A 583 6.50 87.30 25.42
N LEU A 584 6.09 86.36 26.30
CA LEU A 584 5.16 85.28 25.96
C LEU A 584 3.69 85.71 25.88
N ALA A 585 3.32 86.83 26.50
CA ALA A 585 1.93 87.27 26.62
C ALA A 585 1.34 87.77 25.29
N GLY A 586 0.54 86.93 24.63
CA GLY A 586 -0.21 87.29 23.41
C GLY A 586 0.54 87.05 22.09
N LEU A 587 1.47 86.09 22.08
CA LEU A 587 2.33 85.77 20.94
C LEU A 587 1.53 85.24 19.72
N THR A 588 1.87 85.72 18.52
CA THR A 588 1.27 85.28 17.24
C THR A 588 2.32 85.06 16.15
N LEU A 589 2.00 84.26 15.12
CA LEU A 589 2.83 83.93 13.98
C LEU A 589 2.05 84.10 12.65
N THR A 590 2.64 84.84 11.69
CA THR A 590 2.12 84.96 10.31
C THR A 590 3.12 84.39 9.32
N ALA A 591 2.69 83.52 8.38
CA ALA A 591 3.55 82.88 7.39
C ALA A 591 2.81 82.39 6.12
N ARG A 592 3.57 82.14 5.05
CA ARG A 592 3.12 81.44 3.83
C ARG A 592 3.25 79.92 4.04
N VAL A 593 2.26 79.14 3.61
CA VAL A 593 2.23 77.69 3.85
C VAL A 593 2.00 76.91 2.55
N ASP A 594 2.96 76.04 2.21
CA ASP A 594 2.90 75.10 1.07
C ASP A 594 3.32 73.66 1.46
N GLN A 595 3.67 73.42 2.73
CA GLN A 595 3.98 72.10 3.30
C GLN A 595 3.65 72.05 4.80
N ASN A 596 3.66 70.84 5.36
CA ASN A 596 3.59 70.60 6.80
C ASN A 596 4.84 71.15 7.49
N PHE A 597 4.69 71.90 8.59
CA PHE A 597 5.81 72.39 9.37
C PHE A 597 5.51 72.36 10.87
N LYS A 598 6.57 72.44 11.68
CA LYS A 598 6.50 72.48 13.14
C LYS A 598 7.36 73.64 13.64
N VAL A 599 6.84 74.42 14.57
CA VAL A 599 7.59 75.48 15.26
C VAL A 599 7.89 74.98 16.67
N ASN A 600 9.16 75.02 17.08
CA ASN A 600 9.59 74.44 18.34
C ASN A 600 9.81 75.54 19.39
N VAL A 601 9.16 75.41 20.54
CA VAL A 601 9.37 76.21 21.75
C VAL A 601 10.28 75.42 22.68
N THR A 602 11.27 76.06 23.31
CA THR A 602 12.17 75.45 24.29
C THR A 602 12.41 76.38 25.46
N VAL A 603 12.18 75.88 26.66
CA VAL A 603 12.59 76.46 27.94
C VAL A 603 13.69 75.58 28.52
N THR A 604 14.74 76.18 29.06
CA THR A 604 15.94 75.49 29.53
C THR A 604 16.26 75.94 30.95
N ALA A 605 16.09 75.06 31.95
CA ALA A 605 16.81 75.17 33.22
C ALA A 605 18.20 74.53 33.09
N THR A 606 19.19 75.06 33.80
CA THR A 606 20.61 74.66 33.66
C THR A 606 21.28 74.53 35.02
N GLU A 607 21.69 73.31 35.36
CA GLU A 607 22.35 72.88 36.60
C GLU A 607 23.79 73.36 36.77
N THR A 608 24.28 73.20 38.01
CA THR A 608 25.70 73.42 38.36
C THR A 608 26.67 72.45 37.69
N ASP A 609 26.27 71.21 37.40
CA ASP A 609 27.07 70.25 36.62
C ASP A 609 26.96 70.48 35.09
N GLY A 610 26.14 71.45 34.67
CA GLY A 610 25.86 71.79 33.28
C GLY A 610 24.82 70.90 32.61
N THR A 611 24.19 69.96 33.33
CA THR A 611 22.98 69.30 32.83
C THR A 611 21.87 70.34 32.66
N THR A 612 20.97 70.10 31.71
CA THR A 612 19.87 71.03 31.47
C THR A 612 18.57 70.28 31.56
N ALA A 613 17.70 70.71 32.47
CA ALA A 613 16.32 70.28 32.49
C ALA A 613 15.56 71.20 31.53
N THR A 614 15.44 70.77 30.28
CA THR A 614 14.69 71.50 29.26
C THR A 614 13.27 70.98 29.16
N ALA A 615 12.33 71.91 28.97
CA ALA A 615 10.99 71.61 28.54
C ALA A 615 10.82 72.19 27.13
N SER A 616 10.67 71.31 26.14
CA SER A 616 10.43 71.70 24.75
C SER A 616 9.07 71.20 24.29
N SER A 617 8.38 71.98 23.47
CA SER A 617 7.09 71.62 22.87
C SER A 617 7.02 72.08 21.42
N SER A 618 6.54 71.22 20.53
CA SER A 618 6.42 71.49 19.11
C SER A 618 4.97 71.77 18.73
N ILE A 619 4.71 72.92 18.10
CA ILE A 619 3.40 73.27 17.54
C ILE A 619 3.38 72.84 16.07
N ALA A 620 2.53 71.88 15.71
CA ALA A 620 2.51 71.21 14.41
C ALA A 620 1.34 71.62 13.49
N VAL A 621 1.57 71.51 12.17
CA VAL A 621 0.65 71.83 11.05
C VAL A 621 0.83 70.74 9.95
N GLU A 622 -0.22 69.95 9.54
CA GLU A 622 -0.06 68.61 8.85
C GLU A 622 -1.09 68.19 7.71
N MET A 623 -0.73 67.21 6.81
CA MET A 623 -1.40 66.68 5.54
C MET A 623 -0.97 65.22 5.08
N ARG A 624 -1.69 64.45 4.18
CA ARG A 624 -1.42 62.99 3.74
C ARG A 624 -2.03 62.45 2.36
N SER A 625 -1.66 61.26 1.80
CA SER A 625 -2.16 60.59 0.52
C SER A 625 -2.09 59.00 0.40
N ASP A 626 -2.55 58.35 -0.72
CA ASP A 626 -2.68 56.86 -1.00
C ASP A 626 -2.03 56.30 -2.33
N GLY A 627 -2.18 54.98 -2.66
CA GLY A 627 -1.37 54.17 -3.63
C GLY A 627 -1.79 54.07 -5.13
N ALA A 628 -1.07 53.29 -5.97
CA ALA A 628 -0.99 53.50 -7.42
C ALA A 628 -1.98 52.69 -8.32
N LYS A 629 -2.34 53.30 -9.46
CA LYS A 629 -3.32 52.78 -10.44
C LYS A 629 -2.88 53.13 -11.86
N ILE A 630 -2.57 52.14 -12.70
CA ILE A 630 -1.87 52.32 -13.99
C ILE A 630 -2.62 51.59 -15.12
N ASN A 631 -2.69 52.20 -16.30
CA ASN A 631 -3.25 51.61 -17.53
C ASN A 631 -2.35 51.99 -18.72
N GLY A 632 -1.78 51.02 -19.45
CA GLY A 632 -0.92 51.27 -20.62
C GLY A 632 -1.69 51.77 -21.85
N GLY A 633 -2.90 51.26 -22.03
CA GLY A 633 -3.90 51.74 -22.97
C GLY A 633 -3.84 51.07 -24.34
N GLY A 634 -2.74 51.24 -25.07
CA GLY A 634 -2.62 50.67 -26.42
C GLY A 634 -1.26 50.87 -27.08
N GLY A 635 -0.61 49.76 -27.39
CA GLY A 635 0.81 49.65 -27.65
C GLY A 635 1.28 48.29 -27.11
N ASN A 636 2.57 47.98 -27.29
CA ASN A 636 3.19 46.89 -26.52
C ASN A 636 3.93 47.57 -25.37
N ASP A 637 3.34 47.56 -24.19
CA ASP A 637 3.75 48.36 -23.04
C ASP A 637 4.53 47.52 -22.01
N THR A 638 5.28 48.20 -21.14
CA THR A 638 5.98 47.57 -20.02
C THR A 638 5.64 48.32 -18.74
N ILE A 639 4.91 47.65 -17.86
CA ILE A 639 4.30 48.22 -16.66
C ILE A 639 4.94 47.57 -15.42
N SER A 640 5.25 48.39 -14.43
CA SER A 640 5.73 47.97 -13.11
C SER A 640 4.94 48.71 -12.05
N GLY A 641 4.46 48.00 -11.03
CA GLY A 641 3.90 48.59 -9.83
C GLY A 641 4.95 49.23 -8.93
N SER A 642 4.49 49.61 -7.75
CA SER A 642 5.17 50.35 -6.69
C SER A 642 5.29 49.47 -5.44
N VAL A 643 5.18 50.06 -4.24
CA VAL A 643 5.07 49.31 -2.98
C VAL A 643 3.70 49.58 -2.40
N GLY A 644 2.89 48.54 -2.24
CA GLY A 644 1.49 48.64 -1.82
C GLY A 644 0.56 47.87 -2.77
N ASN A 645 -0.74 47.98 -2.56
CA ASN A 645 -1.73 47.22 -3.33
C ASN A 645 -2.09 47.99 -4.61
N ASP A 646 -1.52 47.58 -5.73
CA ASP A 646 -1.66 48.29 -7.00
C ASP A 646 -2.77 47.70 -7.89
N THR A 647 -3.23 48.51 -8.86
CA THR A 647 -4.17 48.08 -9.89
C THR A 647 -3.59 48.41 -11.26
N LEU A 648 -3.17 47.39 -12.00
CA LEU A 648 -2.38 47.49 -13.23
C LEU A 648 -3.16 46.88 -14.41
N SER A 649 -3.16 47.56 -15.55
CA SER A 649 -3.75 47.04 -16.78
C SER A 649 -2.89 47.36 -18.01
N GLY A 650 -2.64 46.38 -18.87
CA GLY A 650 -1.90 46.55 -20.13
C GLY A 650 -2.72 47.34 -21.15
N GLY A 651 -3.74 46.71 -21.73
CA GLY A 651 -4.74 47.38 -22.56
C GLY A 651 -4.95 46.72 -23.92
N ASN A 652 -4.28 47.19 -24.97
CA ASN A 652 -4.31 46.57 -26.30
C ASN A 652 -2.89 46.51 -26.92
N GLY A 653 -2.31 45.32 -26.93
CA GLY A 653 -1.07 44.93 -27.58
C GLY A 653 -0.44 43.81 -26.77
N ASN A 654 0.82 43.46 -27.05
CA ASN A 654 1.52 42.41 -26.31
C ASN A 654 2.36 43.05 -25.20
N ASP A 655 1.84 43.01 -23.98
CA ASP A 655 2.32 43.78 -22.85
C ASP A 655 3.22 42.94 -21.92
N THR A 656 3.95 43.61 -21.03
CA THR A 656 4.72 42.97 -19.96
C THR A 656 4.43 43.69 -18.65
N ILE A 657 3.75 43.03 -17.72
CA ILE A 657 3.25 43.64 -16.49
C ILE A 657 3.86 42.94 -15.27
N ARG A 658 4.33 43.73 -14.30
CA ARG A 658 4.89 43.28 -13.03
C ARG A 658 4.18 44.00 -11.89
N GLY A 659 3.61 43.26 -10.94
CA GLY A 659 3.01 43.81 -9.71
C GLY A 659 4.07 44.46 -8.84
N GLY A 660 4.68 43.69 -7.95
CA GLY A 660 5.76 44.16 -7.09
C GLY A 660 5.75 43.51 -5.71
N GLU A 661 5.66 44.33 -4.67
CA GLU A 661 5.36 43.90 -3.30
C GLU A 661 3.97 44.42 -2.92
N GLY A 662 2.99 43.54 -2.75
CA GLY A 662 1.61 43.98 -2.56
C GLY A 662 0.58 42.86 -2.44
N VAL A 663 -0.67 43.23 -2.73
CA VAL A 663 -1.74 42.31 -3.11
C VAL A 663 -2.37 42.93 -4.35
N ASP A 664 -1.88 42.50 -5.51
CA ASP A 664 -2.01 43.25 -6.75
C ASP A 664 -3.12 42.69 -7.64
N GLN A 665 -3.71 43.60 -8.44
CA GLN A 665 -4.68 43.25 -9.47
C GLN A 665 -4.12 43.58 -10.85
N ILE A 666 -3.80 42.53 -11.61
CA ILE A 666 -3.10 42.61 -12.89
C ILE A 666 -4.02 42.10 -13.99
N TYR A 667 -4.22 42.93 -15.02
CA TYR A 667 -5.02 42.62 -16.21
C TYR A 667 -4.20 42.85 -17.47
N GLY A 668 -3.89 41.81 -18.25
CA GLY A 668 -3.21 41.91 -19.55
C GLY A 668 -4.02 42.77 -20.52
N GLY A 669 -5.04 42.18 -21.12
CA GLY A 669 -6.09 42.92 -21.84
C GLY A 669 -6.39 42.32 -23.21
N LYS A 670 -5.65 42.75 -24.23
CA LYS A 670 -5.77 42.21 -25.59
C LYS A 670 -4.42 42.12 -26.28
N GLY A 671 -3.88 40.91 -26.34
CA GLY A 671 -2.67 40.56 -27.05
C GLY A 671 -2.09 39.30 -26.44
N ASN A 672 -0.80 39.07 -26.63
CA ASN A 672 -0.12 37.95 -25.99
C ASN A 672 0.78 38.53 -24.88
N ASP A 673 0.27 38.55 -23.67
CA ASP A 673 0.84 39.30 -22.55
C ASP A 673 1.75 38.44 -21.66
N HIS A 674 2.76 39.06 -21.05
CA HIS A 674 3.64 38.43 -20.06
C HIS A 674 3.37 39.00 -18.68
N LEU A 675 2.82 38.19 -17.77
CA LEU A 675 2.33 38.62 -16.47
C LEU A 675 3.13 38.01 -15.31
N TYR A 676 3.54 38.85 -14.37
CA TYR A 676 4.31 38.52 -13.16
C TYR A 676 3.63 39.18 -11.95
N GLY A 677 3.32 38.40 -10.91
CA GLY A 677 2.72 38.92 -9.67
C GLY A 677 3.79 39.66 -8.85
N GLY A 678 4.84 38.92 -8.49
CA GLY A 678 5.88 39.37 -7.59
C GLY A 678 5.78 38.66 -6.24
N ALA A 679 5.67 39.44 -5.16
CA ALA A 679 5.50 38.91 -3.80
C ALA A 679 4.16 39.39 -3.22
N GLY A 680 3.21 38.46 -3.08
CA GLY A 680 1.83 38.80 -2.72
C GLY A 680 0.90 37.60 -2.52
N ASN A 681 -0.36 37.82 -2.84
CA ASN A 681 -1.37 36.77 -3.13
C ASN A 681 -2.23 37.37 -4.24
N ASP A 682 -1.71 37.31 -5.46
CA ASP A 682 -2.08 38.26 -6.51
C ASP A 682 -3.18 37.72 -7.42
N TYR A 683 -3.87 38.62 -8.10
CA TYR A 683 -4.90 38.27 -9.09
C TYR A 683 -4.42 38.65 -10.49
N LEU A 684 -4.10 37.64 -11.31
CA LEU A 684 -3.58 37.81 -12.67
C LEU A 684 -4.63 37.33 -13.68
N ASN A 685 -4.98 38.20 -14.62
CA ASN A 685 -5.95 37.90 -15.68
C ASN A 685 -5.42 38.30 -17.06
N GLY A 686 -5.24 37.35 -17.98
CA GLY A 686 -4.75 37.61 -19.34
C GLY A 686 -5.77 38.34 -20.23
N ASN A 687 -7.05 38.02 -20.01
CA ASN A 687 -8.21 38.47 -20.77
C ASN A 687 -8.30 37.91 -22.20
N SER A 688 -7.46 38.32 -23.14
CA SER A 688 -7.68 38.00 -24.57
C SER A 688 -6.41 37.96 -25.43
N GLY A 689 -5.79 36.79 -25.47
CA GLY A 689 -4.94 36.33 -26.55
C GLY A 689 -4.24 35.05 -26.11
N ASN A 690 -2.95 34.91 -26.37
CA ASN A 690 -2.18 33.75 -25.89
C ASN A 690 -1.21 34.23 -24.81
N ASP A 691 -1.68 34.25 -23.57
CA ASP A 691 -1.02 34.91 -22.45
C ASP A 691 -0.07 33.97 -21.70
N MET A 692 0.97 34.54 -21.09
CA MET A 692 2.08 33.83 -20.46
C MET A 692 2.25 34.30 -19.02
N PHE A 693 1.75 33.49 -18.09
CA PHE A 693 1.86 33.69 -16.65
C PHE A 693 3.12 33.03 -16.10
N TYR A 694 3.88 33.78 -15.31
CA TYR A 694 5.04 33.27 -14.57
C TYR A 694 4.65 33.14 -13.10
N ALA A 695 4.84 31.94 -12.54
CA ALA A 695 4.56 31.72 -11.12
C ALA A 695 5.68 32.30 -10.25
N ASP A 696 5.31 33.18 -9.31
CA ASP A 696 6.22 33.88 -8.39
C ASP A 696 5.95 33.44 -6.92
N LEU A 697 6.02 34.36 -5.94
CA LEU A 697 5.84 34.07 -4.50
C LEU A 697 4.43 34.48 -4.03
N GLY A 698 3.51 33.54 -3.86
CA GLY A 698 2.17 33.83 -3.38
C GLY A 698 1.21 32.63 -3.40
N ASN A 699 0.01 32.81 -2.85
CA ASN A 699 -1.12 31.95 -3.16
C ASN A 699 -1.96 32.66 -4.22
N ASP A 700 -1.50 32.57 -5.47
CA ASP A 700 -1.97 33.45 -6.53
C ASP A 700 -3.21 32.88 -7.24
N VAL A 701 -3.92 33.77 -7.94
CA VAL A 701 -5.13 33.44 -8.69
C VAL A 701 -4.92 33.77 -10.17
N TYR A 702 -4.87 32.72 -10.99
CA TYR A 702 -4.60 32.80 -12.43
C TYR A 702 -5.88 32.58 -13.24
N ALA A 703 -6.19 33.50 -14.15
CA ALA A 703 -7.25 33.36 -15.14
C ALA A 703 -6.71 33.69 -16.53
N GLY A 704 -6.65 32.70 -17.43
CA GLY A 704 -6.18 32.91 -18.80
C GLY A 704 -7.09 33.87 -19.55
N GLY A 705 -8.24 33.35 -19.98
CA GLY A 705 -9.33 34.15 -20.52
C GLY A 705 -9.84 33.56 -21.82
N SER A 706 -9.33 34.09 -22.94
CA SER A 706 -9.68 33.60 -24.28
C SER A 706 -8.50 33.60 -25.25
N GLY A 707 -7.95 32.41 -25.48
CA GLY A 707 -7.06 32.10 -26.58
C GLY A 707 -6.36 30.77 -26.34
N TYR A 708 -5.04 30.79 -26.15
CA TYR A 708 -4.28 29.61 -25.72
C TYR A 708 -3.20 30.05 -24.75
N ASP A 709 -3.53 29.96 -23.47
CA ASP A 709 -2.80 30.58 -22.37
C ASP A 709 -1.88 29.56 -21.69
N THR A 710 -0.74 30.05 -21.20
CA THR A 710 0.31 29.21 -20.59
C THR A 710 0.63 29.69 -19.18
N LEU A 711 0.61 28.78 -18.21
CA LEU A 711 1.15 29.01 -16.87
C LEU A 711 2.45 28.21 -16.71
N SER A 712 3.54 28.88 -16.34
CA SER A 712 4.87 28.27 -16.24
C SER A 712 5.45 28.31 -14.83
N PHE A 713 5.77 27.12 -14.33
CA PHE A 713 6.56 26.87 -13.13
C PHE A 713 8.03 26.53 -13.45
N ALA A 714 8.50 26.75 -14.69
CA ALA A 714 9.86 26.39 -15.11
C ALA A 714 10.96 27.15 -14.35
N GLY A 715 10.61 28.25 -13.67
CA GLY A 715 11.49 28.99 -12.76
C GLY A 715 11.44 28.55 -11.29
N ALA A 716 10.55 27.61 -10.93
CA ALA A 716 10.37 27.17 -9.54
C ALA A 716 11.63 26.44 -9.02
N ALA A 717 11.96 26.71 -7.75
CA ALA A 717 13.14 26.14 -7.08
C ALA A 717 12.93 24.72 -6.51
N SER A 718 11.75 24.13 -6.73
CA SER A 718 11.35 22.81 -6.26
C SER A 718 10.29 22.22 -7.19
N GLY A 719 10.04 20.91 -7.08
CA GLY A 719 8.93 20.26 -7.77
C GLY A 719 7.56 20.81 -7.33
N ILE A 720 6.57 20.68 -8.21
CA ILE A 720 5.19 21.14 -8.03
C ILE A 720 4.19 19.97 -8.12
N ALA A 721 3.04 20.15 -7.47
CA ALA A 721 1.93 19.21 -7.49
C ALA A 721 0.67 19.92 -8.03
N ALA A 722 0.23 19.53 -9.22
CA ALA A 722 -0.95 20.08 -9.89
C ALA A 722 -2.12 19.09 -9.88
N ASP A 723 -3.27 19.50 -9.34
CA ASP A 723 -4.55 18.79 -9.49
C ASP A 723 -5.54 19.71 -10.24
N ILE A 724 -5.48 19.65 -11.58
CA ILE A 724 -6.25 20.50 -12.49
C ILE A 724 -7.75 20.23 -12.31
N SER A 725 -8.15 18.99 -11.98
CA SER A 725 -9.55 18.67 -11.62
C SER A 725 -10.08 19.45 -10.40
N LYS A 726 -9.18 19.90 -9.51
CA LYS A 726 -9.50 20.78 -8.36
C LYS A 726 -9.17 22.25 -8.62
N LYS A 727 -8.54 22.56 -9.76
CA LYS A 727 -7.98 23.87 -10.10
C LYS A 727 -6.91 24.39 -9.11
N THR A 728 -6.14 23.48 -8.51
CA THR A 728 -5.11 23.81 -7.51
C THR A 728 -3.74 23.32 -7.95
N ILE A 729 -2.73 24.16 -7.80
CA ILE A 729 -1.32 23.82 -8.00
C ILE A 729 -0.56 24.18 -6.71
N THR A 730 0.44 23.41 -6.33
CA THR A 730 1.17 23.64 -5.07
C THR A 730 2.65 23.39 -5.26
N GLY A 731 3.48 24.40 -5.02
CA GLY A 731 4.93 24.31 -5.01
C GLY A 731 5.48 24.82 -3.69
N ALA A 732 6.50 24.16 -3.14
CA ALA A 732 7.11 24.62 -1.88
C ALA A 732 7.77 26.00 -1.99
N ALA A 733 8.15 26.40 -3.21
CA ALA A 733 8.71 27.70 -3.51
C ALA A 733 7.67 28.75 -3.96
N THR A 734 6.55 28.37 -4.59
CA THR A 734 5.54 29.34 -5.08
C THR A 734 4.46 29.61 -4.05
N GLY A 735 3.80 28.54 -3.58
CA GLY A 735 2.67 28.59 -2.65
C GLY A 735 1.57 27.60 -3.04
N THR A 736 0.32 27.92 -2.75
CA THR A 736 -0.87 27.17 -3.18
C THR A 736 -1.69 28.01 -4.16
N ASP A 737 -1.39 27.84 -5.43
CA ASP A 737 -1.95 28.59 -6.56
C ASP A 737 -3.30 28.04 -7.01
N THR A 738 -4.20 28.94 -7.43
CA THR A 738 -5.57 28.61 -7.84
C THR A 738 -5.87 29.06 -9.27
N LEU A 739 -6.42 28.17 -10.10
CA LEU A 739 -6.91 28.51 -11.44
C LEU A 739 -8.37 28.98 -11.36
N TYR A 740 -8.70 30.11 -11.98
CA TYR A 740 -10.02 30.74 -11.89
C TYR A 740 -10.62 31.04 -13.27
N GLY A 741 -11.95 30.90 -13.40
CA GLY A 741 -12.64 31.13 -14.67
C GLY A 741 -12.20 30.16 -15.78
N SER A 742 -11.75 30.71 -16.91
CA SER A 742 -11.01 29.99 -17.95
C SER A 742 -9.59 29.72 -17.43
N ASN A 743 -9.26 28.45 -17.20
CA ASN A 743 -7.91 28.04 -16.83
C ASN A 743 -6.96 28.22 -18.02
N PRO A 744 -5.67 28.48 -17.80
CA PRO A 744 -4.65 28.34 -18.83
C PRO A 744 -4.67 26.93 -19.46
N GLU A 745 -4.64 26.83 -20.78
CA GLU A 745 -4.71 25.57 -21.53
C GLU A 745 -3.43 24.74 -21.48
N LEU A 746 -2.28 25.39 -21.30
CA LEU A 746 -0.97 24.75 -21.12
C LEU A 746 -0.43 25.04 -19.71
N ILE A 747 -0.05 23.99 -18.99
CA ILE A 747 0.73 24.10 -17.77
C ILE A 747 2.12 23.50 -18.01
N ILE A 748 3.15 24.28 -17.69
CA ILE A 748 4.56 23.87 -17.75
C ILE A 748 5.05 23.73 -16.30
N GLY A 749 5.57 22.56 -15.96
CA GLY A 749 6.17 22.24 -14.67
C GLY A 749 7.57 22.81 -14.49
N SER A 750 8.30 22.24 -13.53
CA SER A 750 9.60 22.71 -13.05
C SER A 750 10.78 22.01 -13.74
N ASN A 751 11.96 22.03 -13.11
CA ASN A 751 13.11 21.19 -13.49
C ASN A 751 13.41 20.15 -12.38
N PHE A 752 12.40 19.80 -11.60
CA PHE A 752 12.42 18.82 -10.51
C PHE A 752 11.22 17.88 -10.63
N ALA A 753 11.26 16.75 -9.92
CA ALA A 753 10.18 15.76 -9.92
C ALA A 753 8.81 16.36 -9.55
N ASP A 754 7.94 16.46 -10.54
CA ASP A 754 6.61 17.03 -10.47
C ASP A 754 5.51 15.95 -10.40
N THR A 755 4.30 16.34 -10.00
CA THR A 755 3.11 15.46 -10.03
C THR A 755 1.92 16.19 -10.64
N PHE A 756 1.48 15.72 -11.81
CA PHE A 756 0.37 16.27 -12.58
C PHE A 756 -0.82 15.32 -12.64
N LYS A 757 -1.98 15.85 -12.27
CA LYS A 757 -3.29 15.22 -12.43
C LYS A 757 -4.22 16.18 -13.18
N GLY A 758 -4.66 15.76 -14.37
CA GLY A 758 -5.57 16.48 -15.25
C GLY A 758 -7.01 16.55 -14.73
N SER A 759 -7.95 16.68 -15.64
CA SER A 759 -9.35 16.99 -15.39
C SER A 759 -10.29 16.08 -16.21
N SER A 760 -11.56 16.46 -16.38
CA SER A 760 -12.45 15.79 -17.35
C SER A 760 -12.60 16.60 -18.65
N GLY A 761 -11.60 17.43 -18.96
CA GLY A 761 -11.56 18.40 -20.05
C GLY A 761 -10.70 17.91 -21.21
N VAL A 762 -9.94 18.82 -21.83
CA VAL A 762 -8.78 18.47 -22.67
C VAL A 762 -7.63 19.24 -22.07
N ASP A 763 -6.69 18.54 -21.44
CA ASP A 763 -5.57 19.15 -20.72
C ASP A 763 -4.29 19.05 -21.55
N THR A 764 -3.51 20.14 -21.64
CA THR A 764 -2.14 20.11 -22.18
C THR A 764 -1.15 20.31 -21.05
N ILE A 765 -0.30 19.31 -20.82
CA ILE A 765 0.63 19.26 -19.70
C ILE A 765 2.04 19.00 -20.23
N ASN A 766 3.00 19.76 -19.73
CA ASN A 766 4.42 19.54 -19.93
C ASN A 766 5.12 19.57 -18.57
N ALA A 767 5.58 18.44 -18.04
CA ALA A 767 6.16 18.40 -16.70
C ALA A 767 7.57 19.04 -16.65
N GLY A 768 8.35 18.90 -17.71
CA GLY A 768 9.51 19.75 -17.98
C GLY A 768 10.83 19.01 -17.82
N GLY A 769 11.25 18.78 -16.58
CA GLY A 769 12.41 17.95 -16.28
C GLY A 769 12.39 17.52 -14.84
N GLY A 770 12.83 16.30 -14.56
CA GLY A 770 12.53 15.65 -13.29
C GLY A 770 12.33 14.15 -13.51
N ASN A 771 11.71 13.48 -12.56
CA ASN A 771 11.19 12.13 -12.77
C ASN A 771 9.70 12.23 -12.47
N ASP A 772 8.93 12.60 -13.49
CA ASP A 772 7.64 13.26 -13.30
C ASP A 772 6.49 12.25 -13.34
N TRP A 773 5.41 12.56 -12.63
CA TRP A 773 4.23 11.68 -12.53
C TRP A 773 3.02 12.34 -13.21
N LEU A 774 2.58 11.81 -14.36
CA LEU A 774 1.53 12.42 -15.18
C LEU A 774 0.30 11.51 -15.32
N ARG A 775 -0.89 12.11 -15.19
CA ARG A 775 -2.19 11.45 -15.39
C ARG A 775 -3.20 12.42 -16.01
N GLY A 776 -3.68 12.16 -17.23
CA GLY A 776 -4.69 12.99 -17.91
C GLY A 776 -6.08 12.93 -17.25
N LEU A 777 -6.49 11.73 -16.84
CA LEU A 777 -7.86 11.35 -16.43
C LEU A 777 -8.80 11.14 -17.63
N GLY A 778 -9.49 12.18 -18.11
CA GLY A 778 -10.65 12.01 -18.99
C GLY A 778 -10.78 13.13 -20.00
N GLY A 779 -10.02 13.01 -21.09
CA GLY A 779 -9.99 14.01 -22.14
C GLY A 779 -9.42 13.47 -23.44
N LYS A 780 -8.86 14.35 -24.26
CA LYS A 780 -7.93 14.01 -25.35
C LYS A 780 -6.61 14.68 -25.03
N ASP A 781 -6.02 14.24 -23.94
CA ASP A 781 -5.01 15.04 -23.26
C ASP A 781 -3.69 14.96 -24.01
N VAL A 782 -2.85 15.96 -23.83
CA VAL A 782 -1.54 16.04 -24.46
C VAL A 782 -0.52 16.14 -23.36
N LEU A 783 0.13 15.01 -23.08
CA LEU A 783 1.08 14.83 -22.01
C LEU A 783 2.51 14.84 -22.58
N THR A 784 3.39 15.57 -21.91
CA THR A 784 4.81 15.71 -22.27
C THR A 784 5.58 15.55 -20.97
N GLY A 785 6.44 14.55 -20.89
CA GLY A 785 7.23 14.26 -19.67
C GLY A 785 8.37 15.25 -19.56
N GLY A 786 9.22 15.25 -20.59
CA GLY A 786 10.36 16.14 -20.71
C GLY A 786 11.67 15.40 -20.47
N ALA A 787 12.40 15.80 -19.44
CA ALA A 787 13.78 15.35 -19.21
C ALA A 787 13.95 14.56 -17.90
N GLY A 788 13.79 13.24 -17.97
CA GLY A 788 14.28 12.28 -16.99
C GLY A 788 13.65 10.90 -17.17
N ASN A 789 13.19 10.27 -16.08
CA ASN A 789 12.49 8.98 -16.11
C ASN A 789 11.03 9.19 -15.68
N ASP A 790 10.13 9.39 -16.64
CA ASP A 790 8.77 9.86 -16.36
C ASP A 790 7.76 8.70 -16.28
N THR A 791 6.74 8.86 -15.45
CA THR A 791 5.69 7.85 -15.20
C THR A 791 4.33 8.39 -15.62
N PHE A 792 3.78 7.83 -16.70
CA PHE A 792 2.44 8.12 -17.19
C PHE A 792 1.48 7.04 -16.71
N PHE A 793 0.37 7.43 -16.06
CA PHE A 793 -0.37 6.54 -15.16
C PHE A 793 -1.90 6.53 -15.36
N TRP A 794 -2.51 5.32 -15.39
CA TRP A 794 -3.96 5.11 -15.57
C TRP A 794 -4.60 4.19 -14.51
N GLU A 795 -5.84 4.50 -14.08
CA GLU A 795 -6.63 3.68 -13.15
C GLU A 795 -8.05 3.36 -13.66
N LYS A 796 -8.75 2.46 -12.96
CA LYS A 796 -10.16 2.11 -13.23
C LYS A 796 -11.13 3.29 -13.25
N THR A 797 -10.87 4.40 -12.53
CA THR A 797 -11.74 5.59 -12.57
C THR A 797 -11.73 6.31 -13.91
N ASP A 798 -10.74 6.00 -14.75
CA ASP A 798 -10.46 6.73 -15.99
C ASP A 798 -11.18 6.04 -17.17
N VAL A 799 -11.65 4.79 -17.01
CA VAL A 799 -12.39 4.06 -18.06
C VAL A 799 -13.89 4.36 -18.07
N GLY A 800 -14.37 4.96 -19.17
CA GLY A 800 -15.79 5.24 -19.40
C GLY A 800 -16.07 5.87 -20.76
N SER A 801 -17.33 6.25 -21.03
CA SER A 801 -17.79 6.79 -22.33
C SER A 801 -17.32 8.23 -22.64
N LYS A 802 -16.21 8.64 -22.04
CA LYS A 802 -15.57 9.96 -22.18
C LYS A 802 -14.06 9.88 -22.38
N LEU A 803 -13.48 8.67 -22.48
CA LEU A 803 -12.11 8.50 -22.96
C LEU A 803 -12.02 9.08 -24.37
N GLY A 804 -11.30 10.17 -24.52
CA GLY A 804 -10.56 10.41 -25.74
C GLY A 804 -9.26 9.60 -25.73
N VAL A 805 -8.44 9.83 -26.76
CA VAL A 805 -7.10 9.26 -26.86
C VAL A 805 -6.16 10.30 -26.29
N ASP A 806 -5.44 9.96 -25.23
CA ASP A 806 -4.36 10.79 -24.71
C ASP A 806 -3.10 10.62 -25.58
N SER A 807 -2.33 11.69 -25.75
CA SER A 807 -1.16 11.73 -26.62
C SER A 807 0.09 12.02 -25.81
N ILE A 808 1.02 11.07 -25.74
CA ILE A 808 2.35 11.29 -25.17
C ILE A 808 3.28 11.74 -26.29
N LYS A 809 3.90 12.91 -26.11
CA LYS A 809 4.71 13.55 -27.16
C LYS A 809 6.15 13.08 -27.26
N ASP A 810 6.77 12.68 -26.16
CA ASP A 810 8.23 12.61 -26.01
C ASP A 810 8.72 11.38 -25.21
N PHE A 811 8.00 10.25 -25.28
CA PHE A 811 8.29 9.05 -24.51
C PHE A 811 9.71 8.50 -24.76
N SER A 812 10.55 8.58 -23.72
CA SER A 812 12.00 8.48 -23.77
C SER A 812 12.54 7.21 -23.07
N VAL A 813 13.86 6.99 -23.11
CA VAL A 813 14.48 5.80 -22.49
C VAL A 813 14.59 6.00 -20.98
N GLY A 814 13.78 5.26 -20.23
CA GLY A 814 13.65 5.41 -18.78
C GLY A 814 12.19 5.56 -18.36
N ASP A 815 11.35 6.02 -19.29
CA ASP A 815 9.94 6.27 -19.05
C ASP A 815 9.12 4.98 -18.90
N VAL A 816 8.05 5.12 -18.12
CA VAL A 816 7.15 4.05 -17.70
C VAL A 816 5.72 4.39 -18.08
N LEU A 817 5.09 3.46 -18.79
CA LEU A 817 3.66 3.45 -19.05
C LEU A 817 2.99 2.50 -18.04
N ASP A 818 2.27 3.05 -17.07
CA ASP A 818 1.79 2.33 -15.89
C ASP A 818 0.26 2.11 -15.91
N PHE A 819 -0.12 0.84 -16.12
CA PHE A 819 -1.51 0.36 -16.06
C PHE A 819 -1.80 -0.48 -14.81
N ARG A 820 -0.93 -0.47 -13.79
CA ARG A 820 -1.00 -1.37 -12.62
C ARG A 820 -2.30 -1.28 -11.80
N LYS A 821 -3.05 -0.18 -11.90
CA LYS A 821 -4.35 0.00 -11.22
C LYS A 821 -5.57 -0.07 -12.16
N LEU A 822 -5.38 -0.55 -13.39
CA LEU A 822 -6.45 -0.90 -14.32
C LEU A 822 -6.98 -2.31 -13.97
N VAL A 823 -8.28 -2.45 -13.72
CA VAL A 823 -8.90 -3.74 -13.34
C VAL A 823 -9.91 -4.18 -14.41
N THR A 824 -9.53 -5.21 -15.16
CA THR A 824 -10.32 -6.00 -16.13
C THR A 824 -11.38 -5.22 -16.93
N VAL A 825 -10.99 -4.75 -18.11
CA VAL A 825 -11.87 -4.07 -19.06
C VAL A 825 -12.73 -5.09 -19.80
N THR A 826 -14.00 -5.25 -19.40
CA THR A 826 -14.95 -6.24 -19.96
C THR A 826 -15.75 -5.73 -21.18
N ALA A 827 -15.37 -4.58 -21.75
CA ALA A 827 -16.04 -4.00 -22.92
C ALA A 827 -15.10 -4.00 -24.14
N THR A 828 -15.50 -4.69 -25.20
CA THR A 828 -14.74 -4.89 -26.46
C THR A 828 -14.49 -3.62 -27.29
N ASN A 829 -14.82 -2.44 -26.78
CA ASN A 829 -14.80 -1.18 -27.52
C ASN A 829 -13.95 -0.08 -26.84
N THR A 830 -13.13 -0.40 -25.83
CA THR A 830 -12.54 0.62 -24.93
C THR A 830 -11.03 0.56 -24.73
N LEU A 831 -10.31 -0.42 -25.28
CA LEU A 831 -8.84 -0.45 -25.20
C LEU A 831 -8.13 0.08 -26.45
N ASP A 832 -8.85 0.17 -27.58
CA ASP A 832 -8.32 0.56 -28.91
C ASP A 832 -7.76 2.00 -28.97
N SER A 833 -8.04 2.81 -27.94
CA SER A 833 -7.99 4.27 -28.03
C SER A 833 -7.61 4.97 -26.71
N MET A 834 -6.84 4.33 -25.83
CA MET A 834 -6.48 4.93 -24.54
C MET A 834 -5.30 5.91 -24.63
N VAL A 835 -4.23 5.51 -25.32
CA VAL A 835 -3.02 6.34 -25.49
C VAL A 835 -2.43 6.15 -26.88
N SER A 836 -1.89 7.23 -27.45
CA SER A 836 -1.03 7.23 -28.64
C SER A 836 0.33 7.81 -28.29
N VAL A 837 1.40 7.08 -28.60
CA VAL A 837 2.78 7.51 -28.37
C VAL A 837 3.38 8.04 -29.68
N ALA A 838 3.78 9.31 -29.69
CA ALA A 838 4.22 10.03 -30.89
C ALA A 838 5.74 9.93 -31.16
N ASP A 839 6.55 9.66 -30.14
CA ASP A 839 7.98 9.35 -30.27
C ASP A 839 8.33 8.25 -29.26
N SER A 840 9.24 7.33 -29.59
CA SER A 840 9.57 6.18 -28.73
C SER A 840 11.00 5.71 -28.96
N ALA A 841 11.83 5.79 -27.91
CA ALA A 841 13.21 5.33 -27.93
C ALA A 841 13.35 3.89 -27.37
N SER A 842 14.43 3.19 -27.74
CA SER A 842 14.63 1.78 -27.37
C SER A 842 14.88 1.59 -25.86
N GLY A 843 14.13 0.71 -25.22
CA GLY A 843 14.31 0.31 -23.81
C GLY A 843 13.30 0.86 -22.79
N SER A 844 12.32 1.67 -23.21
CA SER A 844 11.19 2.10 -22.34
C SER A 844 10.28 0.91 -21.97
N SER A 845 9.56 1.00 -20.85
CA SER A 845 8.84 -0.15 -20.26
C SER A 845 7.33 0.06 -20.10
N VAL A 846 6.53 -0.95 -20.43
CA VAL A 846 5.11 -1.03 -20.00
C VAL A 846 4.99 -1.93 -18.79
N TRP A 847 4.27 -1.46 -17.77
CA TRP A 847 3.96 -2.25 -16.58
C TRP A 847 2.46 -2.47 -16.46
N ALA A 848 2.06 -3.73 -16.32
CA ALA A 848 0.66 -4.12 -16.13
C ALA A 848 0.52 -5.09 -14.95
N LYS A 849 -0.72 -5.20 -14.45
CA LYS A 849 -1.06 -6.12 -13.36
C LYS A 849 -1.47 -7.48 -13.93
N VAL A 850 -0.77 -8.54 -13.51
CA VAL A 850 -1.07 -9.92 -13.87
C VAL A 850 -1.33 -10.70 -12.58
N GLY A 851 -2.60 -10.99 -12.30
CA GLY A 851 -3.01 -11.57 -11.02
C GLY A 851 -2.79 -10.60 -9.84
N SER A 852 -2.06 -11.04 -8.82
CA SER A 852 -1.62 -10.21 -7.69
C SER A 852 -0.33 -9.43 -7.95
N SER A 853 0.45 -9.82 -8.97
CA SER A 853 1.78 -9.27 -9.24
C SER A 853 1.77 -8.19 -10.32
N PHE A 854 2.80 -7.34 -10.29
CA PHE A 854 3.10 -6.38 -11.37
C PHE A 854 4.27 -6.91 -12.18
N VAL A 855 4.14 -6.86 -13.50
CA VAL A 855 5.14 -7.42 -14.42
C VAL A 855 5.44 -6.38 -15.50
N GLU A 856 6.71 -6.27 -15.88
CA GLU A 856 7.14 -5.60 -17.10
C GLU A 856 6.63 -6.43 -18.28
N VAL A 857 5.61 -5.92 -18.98
CA VAL A 857 4.87 -6.70 -19.98
C VAL A 857 5.38 -6.50 -21.41
N ALA A 858 6.08 -5.39 -21.67
CA ALA A 858 6.74 -5.13 -22.95
C ALA A 858 7.87 -4.11 -22.80
N LYS A 859 8.95 -4.31 -23.58
CA LYS A 859 9.93 -3.26 -23.90
C LYS A 859 9.52 -2.58 -25.21
N LEU A 860 9.40 -1.26 -25.19
CA LEU A 860 8.88 -0.47 -26.32
C LEU A 860 9.94 -0.20 -27.39
N ASP A 861 10.46 -1.25 -28.02
CA ASP A 861 11.34 -1.09 -29.18
C ASP A 861 10.53 -0.79 -30.45
N GLY A 862 10.26 0.50 -30.71
CA GLY A 862 9.80 1.00 -32.02
C GLY A 862 8.29 1.11 -32.23
N LEU A 863 7.52 1.54 -31.22
CA LEU A 863 6.06 1.63 -31.25
C LEU A 863 5.48 2.94 -31.84
N HIS A 864 6.23 3.67 -32.69
CA HIS A 864 5.78 4.95 -33.27
C HIS A 864 4.42 4.81 -34.00
N GLY A 865 3.37 5.47 -33.49
CA GLY A 865 2.03 5.45 -34.07
C GLY A 865 1.18 4.21 -33.74
N LYS A 866 1.49 3.51 -32.65
CA LYS A 866 0.79 2.29 -32.18
C LYS A 866 -0.19 2.58 -31.03
N THR A 867 -1.23 1.76 -30.89
CA THR A 867 -2.30 1.92 -29.88
C THR A 867 -2.22 0.83 -28.80
N ALA A 868 -2.96 0.98 -27.70
CA ALA A 868 -3.00 -0.04 -26.64
C ALA A 868 -3.56 -1.41 -27.12
N THR A 869 -4.26 -1.47 -28.26
CA THR A 869 -4.66 -2.72 -28.94
C THR A 869 -3.50 -3.46 -29.63
N ASP A 870 -2.39 -2.80 -29.96
CA ASP A 870 -1.18 -3.50 -30.41
C ASP A 870 -0.48 -4.26 -29.27
N LEU A 871 -0.82 -3.95 -28.01
CA LEU A 871 -0.26 -4.54 -26.79
C LEU A 871 -1.18 -5.59 -26.15
N PHE A 872 -2.50 -5.51 -26.38
CA PHE A 872 -3.51 -6.38 -25.75
C PHE A 872 -4.61 -6.82 -26.73
N HIS A 873 -4.99 -8.10 -26.66
CA HIS A 873 -6.08 -8.70 -27.44
C HIS A 873 -7.06 -9.43 -26.51
N ASP A 874 -8.36 -9.20 -26.66
CA ASP A 874 -9.43 -9.76 -25.80
C ASP A 874 -9.18 -9.64 -24.28
N GLY A 875 -8.55 -8.55 -23.86
CA GLY A 875 -8.23 -8.29 -22.45
C GLY A 875 -7.07 -9.12 -21.89
N GLN A 876 -6.37 -9.87 -22.75
CA GLN A 876 -5.09 -10.52 -22.44
C GLN A 876 -3.94 -9.78 -23.13
N LEU A 877 -2.76 -9.83 -22.51
CA LEU A 877 -1.54 -9.30 -23.10
C LEU A 877 -1.16 -10.13 -24.33
N LEU A 878 -0.81 -9.48 -25.45
CA LEU A 878 -0.20 -10.17 -26.58
C LEU A 878 1.26 -10.51 -26.25
N THR A 879 1.50 -11.72 -25.73
CA THR A 879 2.86 -12.24 -25.53
C THR A 879 3.44 -12.69 -26.87
N GLY A 880 4.28 -11.84 -27.50
CA GLY A 880 4.96 -12.11 -28.77
C GLY A 880 6.27 -11.35 -28.89
#